data_AF-A0A7K1SPA9-F1
#
_entry.id   AF-A0A7K1SPA9-F1
#
_cell.length_a   1.000
_cell.length_b   1.000
_cell.length_c   1.000
_cell.angle_alpha   90.00
_cell.angle_beta   90.00
_cell.angle_gamma   90.00
#
_symmetry.space_group_name_H-M   'P 1'
#
loop_
_entity.id
_entity.type
_entity.pdbx_description
1 polymer ?
#
loop_
_entity_poly.entity_id
_entity_poly.type
_entity_poly.pdbx_seq_one_letter_code
_entity_poly.pdbx_strand_id
1 'polypeptide(L)'
;MNSRKIILLFIPLYCFLLTVSQAQLPIRATRWKGSLLAPNAVQVLLNFGNDTLAIRAEADNRLLETMRYEQVGDTLFIQKITGQISCGSNALGLYKLAYINNGEGFLLQPINDNCLDRKQVFTSKIAFTRLRPDPNQPPRNWPYLDPKSDSVAGISLYKAYDLLKDRRSVPVIVGVLDSGVDITHEDLRDVIWVNPKETAGNNIDDDKNGYTDDISGWNFMGAKDGTTYEYDQPEITQTYVILRNKYDKVDPATVKPTDRRQYNTYLTAKKQFLQRYRASHPTYLAFADTTQFWRIAQQIQAKLSDTVTSSIAIRMVDFGTDSVAIAVRSILADAYLPQYGSFNSYIGLVRKNWTRFRQAMGGEADMAYNPDYNPRKSVGDDPANLNERYYGSPNMLIGQSQQLAMHGSHVAGIIAAKRGNGRGIDGVADNVRIMPISVVPSNGDERDKDVANGIRYAVENGAKVINMSFGKRLSPFKEQVDAAIRFAEEHDVLIVHAAGNNGENYDSLPAYPSARYENGQIAQNVLVVGNSTWRIGNDLPSRSSNYGVQTVDLFAPGTAILSTLPHNRYASLSGTSMASPMTAGVAALLRSYFPKLTAVQVRNILMKSSYQPDVLVRKPGRSMQQVPFKSLSRSGGLLNAYEAVKMILSEPGLH
;
A
#
# COMPACT_ATOMS: atom_id res chain seq x y z
N MET A 1 -20.32 -11.66 4.25
CA MET A 1 -19.96 -11.21 2.88
C MET A 1 -19.87 -9.69 2.88
N ASN A 2 -18.81 -9.13 2.28
CA ASN A 2 -18.50 -7.69 2.36
C ASN A 2 -19.46 -6.88 1.49
N SER A 3 -20.11 -5.85 2.04
CA SER A 3 -20.99 -4.89 1.33
C SER A 3 -20.31 -4.18 0.14
N ARG A 4 -18.99 -4.35 -0.02
CA ARG A 4 -18.16 -3.84 -1.11
C ARG A 4 -18.46 -4.47 -2.48
N LYS A 5 -18.87 -5.76 -2.56
CA LYS A 5 -19.09 -6.44 -3.86
C LYS A 5 -20.37 -5.96 -4.58
N ILE A 6 -21.37 -5.48 -3.84
CA ILE A 6 -22.72 -5.18 -4.35
C ILE A 6 -22.78 -3.80 -5.04
N ILE A 7 -21.95 -2.85 -4.61
CA ILE A 7 -21.92 -1.47 -5.15
C ILE A 7 -21.40 -1.41 -6.60
N LEU A 8 -20.67 -2.44 -7.06
CA LEU A 8 -19.95 -2.47 -8.34
C LEU A 8 -20.79 -2.94 -9.55
N LEU A 9 -22.00 -3.45 -9.34
CA LEU A 9 -22.74 -4.15 -10.40
C LEU A 9 -23.38 -3.21 -11.45
N PHE A 10 -23.74 -1.97 -11.10
CA PHE A 10 -24.50 -1.07 -12.00
C PHE A 10 -24.20 0.44 -11.87
N ILE A 11 -23.11 0.82 -11.22
CA ILE A 11 -22.63 2.22 -11.11
C ILE A 11 -21.17 2.23 -11.59
N PRO A 12 -20.70 3.22 -12.38
CA PRO A 12 -19.28 3.33 -12.68
C PRO A 12 -18.51 3.52 -11.37
N LEU A 13 -17.74 2.51 -11.01
CA LEU A 13 -16.60 2.55 -10.10
C LEU A 13 -16.74 3.43 -8.84
N TYR A 14 -17.63 3.06 -7.90
CA TYR A 14 -17.38 3.43 -6.50
C TYR A 14 -16.34 2.47 -5.94
N CYS A 15 -15.08 2.81 -6.17
CA CYS A 15 -14.00 2.43 -5.29
C CYS A 15 -14.34 2.89 -3.85
N PHE A 16 -13.53 2.47 -2.89
CA PHE A 16 -13.44 3.13 -1.58
C PHE A 16 -13.60 4.65 -1.71
N LEU A 17 -14.04 5.36 -0.67
CA LEU A 17 -13.82 6.80 -0.52
C LEU A 17 -12.29 7.07 -0.51
N LEU A 18 -11.64 6.76 -1.61
CA LEU A 18 -10.41 7.30 -2.11
C LEU A 18 -10.87 8.68 -2.57
N THR A 19 -10.54 9.68 -1.78
CA THR A 19 -10.36 11.00 -2.37
C THR A 19 -9.24 10.84 -3.39
N VAL A 20 -9.62 10.55 -4.65
CA VAL A 20 -8.68 10.49 -5.77
C VAL A 20 -8.23 11.93 -5.97
N SER A 21 -7.14 12.31 -5.30
CA SER A 21 -6.51 13.59 -5.59
C SER A 21 -5.82 13.48 -6.95
N GLN A 22 -6.03 14.50 -7.76
CA GLN A 22 -5.25 14.75 -8.97
C GLN A 22 -3.74 14.76 -8.65
N ALA A 23 -2.92 14.66 -9.69
CA ALA A 23 -1.45 14.69 -9.64
C ALA A 23 -0.88 15.87 -8.82
N GLN A 24 -1.68 16.91 -8.59
CA GLN A 24 -1.29 18.08 -7.85
C GLN A 24 -2.43 18.55 -6.94
N LEU A 25 -2.08 19.09 -5.77
CA LEU A 25 -3.05 19.60 -4.81
C LEU A 25 -3.87 20.74 -5.43
N PRO A 26 -5.18 20.59 -5.63
CA PRO A 26 -5.99 21.74 -5.99
C PRO A 26 -5.97 22.71 -4.81
N ILE A 27 -5.51 23.94 -5.02
CA ILE A 27 -5.69 25.02 -4.04
C ILE A 27 -7.16 25.48 -4.00
N ARG A 28 -7.98 25.04 -4.96
CA ARG A 28 -9.42 25.29 -4.99
C ARG A 28 -10.11 24.82 -3.71
N ALA A 29 -11.00 25.66 -3.18
CA ALA A 29 -11.73 25.39 -1.93
C ALA A 29 -10.83 25.16 -0.70
N THR A 30 -9.67 25.83 -0.63
CA THR A 30 -8.74 25.72 0.50
C THR A 30 -8.49 27.06 1.18
N ARG A 31 -8.01 27.01 2.43
CA ARG A 31 -7.65 28.17 3.23
C ARG A 31 -6.20 28.05 3.70
N TRP A 32 -5.48 29.15 3.71
CA TRP A 32 -4.07 29.19 4.10
C TRP A 32 -3.78 30.43 4.92
N LYS A 33 -2.84 30.31 5.86
CA LYS A 33 -2.29 31.44 6.61
C LYS A 33 -0.84 31.67 6.22
N GLY A 34 -0.41 32.92 6.19
CA GLY A 34 0.97 33.29 5.91
C GLY A 34 1.14 34.80 5.89
N SER A 35 2.31 35.27 5.50
CA SER A 35 2.61 36.71 5.53
C SER A 35 2.83 37.27 4.13
N LEU A 36 2.29 38.46 3.86
CA LEU A 36 2.60 39.27 2.69
C LEU A 36 3.54 40.42 3.09
N LEU A 37 4.56 40.69 2.28
CA LEU A 37 5.47 41.82 2.49
C LEU A 37 4.99 43.05 1.71
N ALA A 38 4.62 44.12 2.44
CA ALA A 38 4.75 45.51 2.03
C ALA A 38 4.64 46.43 3.26
N PRO A 39 5.42 47.53 3.32
CA PRO A 39 6.55 47.82 4.23
C PRO A 39 6.62 47.15 5.63
N ASN A 40 5.53 46.62 6.17
CA ASN A 40 5.48 45.83 7.41
C ASN A 40 4.88 44.45 7.09
N ALA A 41 5.49 43.35 7.51
CA ALA A 41 4.94 42.01 7.22
C ALA A 41 3.52 41.87 7.80
N VAL A 42 2.50 41.76 6.95
CA VAL A 42 1.10 41.59 7.37
C VAL A 42 0.73 40.13 7.31
N GLN A 43 0.24 39.58 8.43
CA GLN A 43 -0.34 38.24 8.44
C GLN A 43 -1.70 38.23 7.74
N VAL A 44 -1.87 37.29 6.83
CA VAL A 44 -3.08 37.16 6.00
C VAL A 44 -3.62 35.75 5.97
N LEU A 45 -4.91 35.68 5.68
CA LEU A 45 -5.64 34.48 5.32
C LEU A 45 -5.95 34.50 3.83
N LEU A 46 -5.48 33.49 3.11
CA LEU A 46 -5.80 33.25 1.71
C LEU A 46 -6.96 32.24 1.63
N ASN A 47 -8.11 32.67 1.12
CA ASN A 47 -9.28 31.82 0.91
C ASN A 47 -9.50 31.63 -0.59
N PHE A 48 -9.17 30.45 -1.09
CA PHE A 48 -9.40 30.07 -2.49
C PHE A 48 -10.80 29.49 -2.64
N GLY A 49 -11.65 30.17 -3.42
CA GLY A 49 -12.97 29.71 -3.87
C GLY A 49 -12.86 28.75 -5.05
N ASN A 50 -13.82 28.84 -5.99
CA ASN A 50 -13.78 28.05 -7.23
C ASN A 50 -12.84 28.65 -8.28
N ASP A 51 -12.86 29.98 -8.40
CA ASP A 51 -12.18 30.81 -9.39
C ASP A 51 -11.70 32.15 -8.80
N THR A 52 -11.90 32.35 -7.49
CA THR A 52 -11.60 33.58 -6.76
C THR A 52 -10.69 33.33 -5.56
N LEU A 53 -9.81 34.28 -5.27
CA LEU A 53 -8.93 34.31 -4.11
C LEU A 53 -9.30 35.53 -3.26
N ALA A 54 -9.79 35.31 -2.04
CA ALA A 54 -10.01 36.36 -1.06
C ALA A 54 -8.84 36.43 -0.07
N ILE A 55 -8.21 37.59 0.03
CA ILE A 55 -7.12 37.90 0.96
C ILE A 55 -7.73 38.66 2.14
N ARG A 56 -7.54 38.15 3.35
CA ARG A 56 -8.07 38.77 4.58
C ARG A 56 -6.95 38.99 5.60
N ALA A 57 -7.05 40.01 6.44
CA ALA A 57 -6.13 40.16 7.57
C ALA A 57 -6.39 39.05 8.60
N GLU A 58 -5.33 38.44 9.15
CA GLU A 58 -5.49 37.35 10.13
C GLU A 58 -6.10 37.83 11.45
N ALA A 59 -5.73 39.04 11.88
CA ALA A 59 -6.11 39.57 13.20
C ALA A 59 -7.63 39.79 13.38
N ASP A 60 -8.32 40.25 12.34
CA ASP A 60 -9.72 40.66 12.40
C ASP A 60 -10.59 40.06 11.28
N ASN A 61 -10.01 39.19 10.44
CA ASN A 61 -10.67 38.57 9.27
C ASN A 61 -11.24 39.59 8.26
N ARG A 62 -10.80 40.86 8.32
CA ARG A 62 -11.22 41.92 7.41
C ARG A 62 -10.78 41.60 5.99
N LEU A 63 -11.70 41.73 5.04
CA LEU A 63 -11.38 41.55 3.61
C LEU A 63 -10.44 42.67 3.17
N LEU A 64 -9.25 42.28 2.72
CA LEU A 64 -8.25 43.20 2.16
C LEU A 64 -8.44 43.31 0.65
N GLU A 65 -8.59 42.18 -0.03
CA GLU A 65 -8.70 42.15 -1.49
C GLU A 65 -9.39 40.87 -1.98
N THR A 66 -10.03 40.95 -3.15
CA THR A 66 -10.55 39.78 -3.89
C THR A 66 -9.99 39.77 -5.31
N MET A 67 -9.39 38.65 -5.69
CA MET A 67 -8.77 38.42 -6.99
C MET A 67 -9.45 37.23 -7.69
N ARG A 68 -9.30 37.12 -9.01
CA ARG A 68 -9.50 35.87 -9.74
C ARG A 68 -8.20 35.09 -9.77
N TYR A 69 -8.30 33.76 -9.81
CA TYR A 69 -7.12 32.93 -10.03
C TYR A 69 -7.44 31.76 -10.96
N GLU A 70 -6.39 31.26 -11.60
CA GLU A 70 -6.40 30.03 -12.38
C GLU A 70 -5.16 29.23 -12.04
N GLN A 71 -5.31 27.93 -11.77
CA GLN A 71 -4.19 27.02 -11.53
C GLN A 71 -4.06 26.05 -12.72
N VAL A 72 -2.92 26.09 -13.40
CA VAL A 72 -2.55 25.15 -14.48
C VAL A 72 -1.27 24.45 -14.06
N GLY A 73 -1.37 23.20 -13.61
CA GLY A 73 -0.25 22.47 -13.03
C GLY A 73 0.30 23.18 -11.77
N ASP A 74 1.61 23.43 -11.76
CA ASP A 74 2.30 24.20 -10.72
C ASP A 74 2.22 25.70 -10.94
N THR A 75 1.58 26.17 -12.01
CA THR A 75 1.50 27.60 -12.32
C THR A 75 0.18 28.16 -11.81
N LEU A 76 0.27 29.23 -11.02
CA LEU A 76 -0.84 30.02 -10.51
C LEU A 76 -0.87 31.39 -11.20
N PHE A 77 -1.95 31.63 -11.92
CA PHE A 77 -2.30 32.92 -12.50
C PHE A 77 -3.20 33.67 -11.54
N ILE A 78 -2.91 34.94 -11.27
CA ILE A 78 -3.72 35.80 -10.41
C ILE A 78 -4.07 37.08 -11.16
N GLN A 79 -5.35 37.48 -11.11
CA GLN A 79 -5.90 38.62 -11.82
C GLN A 79 -6.75 39.48 -10.86
N LYS A 80 -6.67 40.81 -10.93
CA LYS A 80 -7.59 41.67 -10.16
C LYS A 80 -8.99 41.59 -10.76
N ILE A 81 -10.01 41.73 -9.93
CA ILE A 81 -11.40 41.82 -10.38
C ILE A 81 -11.69 43.21 -10.99
N THR A 82 -11.00 44.27 -10.52
CA THR A 82 -11.15 45.65 -11.00
C THR A 82 -9.79 46.35 -11.17
N GLY A 83 -9.63 47.11 -12.27
CA GLY A 83 -8.43 47.91 -12.58
C GLY A 83 -7.63 47.41 -13.79
N GLN A 84 -7.10 48.33 -14.61
CA GLN A 84 -6.13 48.04 -15.67
C GLN A 84 -4.69 48.14 -15.12
N ILE A 85 -3.82 47.24 -15.54
CA ILE A 85 -2.36 47.36 -15.39
C ILE A 85 -1.80 47.91 -16.70
N SER A 86 -0.73 48.70 -16.63
CA SER A 86 0.00 49.32 -17.74
C SER A 86 0.38 48.37 -18.90
N CYS A 87 0.43 47.06 -18.66
CA CYS A 87 0.85 46.04 -19.62
C CYS A 87 -0.29 45.50 -20.53
N GLY A 88 -1.48 46.11 -20.58
CA GLY A 88 -2.54 45.74 -21.55
C GLY A 88 -3.18 44.36 -21.34
N SER A 89 -3.01 43.74 -20.16
CA SER A 89 -3.58 42.44 -19.80
C SER A 89 -4.14 42.46 -18.38
N ASN A 90 -5.21 41.70 -18.11
CA ASN A 90 -5.83 41.57 -16.77
C ASN A 90 -5.00 40.75 -15.75
N ALA A 91 -3.81 40.24 -16.11
CA ALA A 91 -2.99 39.35 -15.28
C ALA A 91 -2.00 40.11 -14.37
N LEU A 92 -2.20 40.03 -13.05
CA LEU A 92 -1.38 40.70 -12.02
C LEU A 92 -0.19 39.88 -11.51
N GLY A 93 -0.22 38.55 -11.63
CA GLY A 93 0.86 37.73 -11.11
C GLY A 93 0.87 36.33 -11.68
N LEU A 94 2.08 35.86 -11.95
CA LEU A 94 2.40 34.53 -12.45
C LEU A 94 3.35 33.88 -11.45
N TYR A 95 2.89 32.84 -10.75
CA TYR A 95 3.66 32.19 -9.70
C TYR A 95 3.78 30.69 -9.96
N LYS A 96 4.93 30.13 -9.65
CA LYS A 96 5.10 28.69 -9.46
C LYS A 96 4.76 28.34 -8.01
N LEU A 97 3.84 27.40 -7.82
CA LEU A 97 3.46 26.79 -6.55
C LEU A 97 4.45 25.67 -6.24
N ALA A 98 5.30 25.91 -5.24
CA ALA A 98 6.17 24.87 -4.69
C ALA A 98 5.58 24.35 -3.38
N TYR A 99 5.00 23.15 -3.40
CA TYR A 99 4.46 22.51 -2.19
C TYR A 99 5.59 22.06 -1.27
N ILE A 100 5.36 22.18 0.03
CA ILE A 100 6.25 21.68 1.08
C ILE A 100 5.42 20.90 2.10
N ASN A 101 6.09 20.09 2.93
CA ASN A 101 5.46 19.36 4.03
C ASN A 101 4.26 18.52 3.55
N ASN A 102 4.45 17.74 2.48
CA ASN A 102 3.42 16.92 1.83
C ASN A 102 2.13 17.71 1.53
N GLY A 103 2.27 18.97 1.13
CA GLY A 103 1.12 19.83 0.79
C GLY A 103 0.42 20.51 1.95
N GLU A 104 0.96 20.43 3.16
CA GLU A 104 0.49 21.25 4.28
C GLU A 104 1.07 22.67 4.25
N GLY A 105 2.03 22.93 3.36
CA GLY A 105 2.47 24.28 3.02
C GLY A 105 2.73 24.48 1.53
N PHE A 106 2.80 25.73 1.09
CA PHE A 106 3.35 26.09 -0.22
C PHE A 106 4.11 27.42 -0.20
N LEU A 107 5.04 27.56 -1.14
CA LEU A 107 5.72 28.80 -1.48
C LEU A 107 5.22 29.31 -2.82
N LEU A 108 5.08 30.63 -2.95
CA LEU A 108 4.79 31.31 -4.22
C LEU A 108 6.11 31.82 -4.79
N GLN A 109 6.60 31.18 -5.85
CA GLN A 109 7.82 31.59 -6.54
C GLN A 109 7.44 32.42 -7.77
N PRO A 110 7.80 33.72 -7.85
CA PRO A 110 7.48 34.52 -9.01
C PRO A 110 8.11 33.93 -10.28
N ILE A 111 7.33 33.82 -11.36
CA ILE A 111 7.85 33.46 -12.69
C ILE A 111 8.19 34.76 -13.41
N ASN A 112 9.44 34.89 -13.86
CA ASN A 112 9.89 36.08 -14.58
C ASN A 112 9.18 36.19 -15.94
N ASP A 113 8.62 37.37 -16.20
CA ASP A 113 8.18 37.77 -17.54
C ASP A 113 8.62 39.22 -17.84
N ASN A 114 8.34 39.67 -19.05
CA ASN A 114 8.79 40.98 -19.54
C ASN A 114 7.99 42.17 -18.98
N CYS A 115 7.00 41.96 -18.10
CA CYS A 115 6.19 43.03 -17.51
C CYS A 115 6.70 43.36 -16.09
N LEU A 116 7.40 44.49 -15.95
CA LEU A 116 8.00 44.94 -14.69
C LEU A 116 6.96 45.13 -13.55
N ASP A 117 5.69 45.40 -13.87
CA ASP A 117 4.60 45.58 -12.90
C ASP A 117 4.14 44.27 -12.24
N ARG A 118 4.48 43.09 -12.80
CA ARG A 118 4.13 41.78 -12.22
C ARG A 118 5.10 41.33 -11.11
N LYS A 119 6.17 42.10 -10.84
CA LYS A 119 7.27 41.71 -9.94
C LYS A 119 6.98 41.79 -8.43
N GLN A 120 5.82 42.26 -7.96
CA GLN A 120 5.69 42.67 -6.55
C GLN A 120 4.37 42.34 -5.82
N VAL A 121 3.46 41.51 -6.35
CA VAL A 121 2.18 41.25 -5.65
C VAL A 121 2.32 40.31 -4.44
N PHE A 122 3.13 39.26 -4.56
CA PHE A 122 3.43 38.30 -3.50
C PHE A 122 4.94 38.06 -3.42
N THR A 123 5.71 39.00 -2.88
CA THR A 123 7.10 38.71 -2.47
C THR A 123 7.09 37.97 -1.14
N SER A 124 6.62 36.71 -1.10
CA SER A 124 6.74 35.88 0.10
C SER A 124 8.00 35.01 -0.01
N LYS A 125 8.99 35.27 0.86
CA LYS A 125 10.03 34.28 1.19
C LYS A 125 9.55 33.27 2.25
N ILE A 126 8.33 33.47 2.76
CA ILE A 126 7.72 32.70 3.85
C ILE A 126 6.64 31.80 3.27
N ALA A 127 6.62 30.54 3.70
CA ALA A 127 5.64 29.55 3.27
C ALA A 127 4.25 29.82 3.86
N PHE A 128 3.21 29.64 3.04
CA PHE A 128 1.84 29.59 3.50
C PHE A 128 1.57 28.22 4.11
N THR A 129 0.86 28.19 5.24
CA THR A 129 0.47 26.97 5.94
C THR A 129 -1.02 26.74 5.79
N ARG A 130 -1.41 25.49 5.53
CA ARG A 130 -2.81 25.13 5.33
C ARG A 130 -3.62 25.30 6.62
N LEU A 131 -4.79 25.91 6.51
CA LEU A 131 -5.80 25.91 7.56
C LEU A 131 -6.81 24.80 7.30
N ARG A 132 -6.94 23.89 8.27
CA ARG A 132 -7.82 22.73 8.17
C ARG A 132 -9.14 23.01 8.90
N PRO A 133 -10.30 22.90 8.22
CA PRO A 133 -11.60 23.16 8.84
C PRO A 133 -12.08 21.99 9.72
N ASP A 134 -11.56 20.77 9.52
CA ASP A 134 -11.94 19.58 10.28
C ASP A 134 -10.83 19.15 11.25
N PRO A 135 -11.05 19.23 12.57
CA PRO A 135 -10.08 18.79 13.57
C PRO A 135 -9.97 17.25 13.68
N ASN A 136 -10.86 16.48 13.04
CA ASN A 136 -10.87 15.02 13.09
C ASN A 136 -10.05 14.34 11.99
N GLN A 137 -9.44 15.10 11.07
CA GLN A 137 -8.52 14.58 10.07
C GLN A 137 -7.08 14.96 10.43
N PRO A 138 -6.11 14.05 10.31
CA PRO A 138 -4.72 14.40 10.52
C PRO A 138 -4.19 15.29 9.38
N PRO A 139 -3.14 16.09 9.62
CA PRO A 139 -2.46 16.79 8.53
C PRO A 139 -1.83 15.76 7.58
N ARG A 140 -1.67 16.08 6.29
CA ARG A 140 -1.09 15.13 5.30
C ARG A 140 0.33 14.67 5.66
N ASN A 141 1.10 15.52 6.37
CA ASN A 141 2.44 15.21 6.85
C ASN A 141 2.49 14.70 8.31
N TRP A 142 1.35 14.36 8.92
CA TRP A 142 1.31 13.88 10.30
C TRP A 142 2.33 12.77 10.63
N PRO A 143 2.67 11.82 9.73
CA PRO A 143 3.62 10.77 10.07
C PRO A 143 5.01 11.31 10.38
N TYR A 144 5.35 12.52 9.91
CA TYR A 144 6.66 13.14 10.04
C TYR A 144 6.77 14.07 11.25
N LEU A 145 5.64 14.37 11.88
CA LEU A 145 5.55 15.22 13.07
C LEU A 145 6.11 14.51 14.31
N ASP A 146 6.32 15.28 15.37
CA ASP A 146 6.91 14.83 16.62
C ASP A 146 5.85 14.54 17.69
N PRO A 147 5.89 13.37 18.33
CA PRO A 147 4.95 13.01 19.39
C PRO A 147 4.86 13.98 20.56
N LYS A 148 5.97 14.64 20.91
CA LYS A 148 6.02 15.51 22.09
C LYS A 148 5.58 16.93 21.74
N SER A 149 6.14 17.55 20.71
CA SER A 149 5.82 18.94 20.36
C SER A 149 4.51 19.09 19.61
N ASP A 150 4.11 18.10 18.79
CA ASP A 150 2.92 18.21 17.95
C ASP A 150 1.71 17.44 18.52
N SER A 151 1.90 16.67 19.61
CA SER A 151 0.86 15.80 20.20
C SER A 151 0.28 14.80 19.20
N VAL A 152 1.09 14.36 18.22
CA VAL A 152 0.71 13.45 17.13
C VAL A 152 1.68 12.28 17.11
N ALA A 153 1.19 11.05 16.97
CA ALA A 153 1.99 9.83 17.01
C ALA A 153 2.88 9.58 15.75
N GLY A 154 3.59 10.61 15.28
CA GLY A 154 4.55 10.56 14.17
C GLY A 154 5.95 10.09 14.56
N ILE A 155 6.88 10.09 13.59
CA ILE A 155 8.23 9.54 13.72
C ILE A 155 9.31 10.61 13.98
N SER A 156 8.93 11.87 14.19
CA SER A 156 9.86 13.00 14.37
C SER A 156 10.86 13.17 13.20
N LEU A 157 10.42 12.93 11.96
CA LEU A 157 11.32 12.89 10.79
C LEU A 157 12.02 14.22 10.52
N TYR A 158 11.31 15.35 10.65
CA TYR A 158 11.91 16.68 10.39
C TYR A 158 13.08 16.97 11.33
N LYS A 159 12.90 16.69 12.64
CA LYS A 159 13.96 16.83 13.64
C LYS A 159 15.15 15.91 13.35
N ALA A 160 14.91 14.72 12.79
CA ALA A 160 15.99 13.83 12.38
C ALA A 160 16.85 14.45 11.26
N TYR A 161 16.22 15.04 10.23
CA TYR A 161 16.94 15.75 9.17
C TYR A 161 17.70 16.98 9.68
N ASP A 162 17.18 17.70 10.68
CA ASP A 162 17.89 18.82 11.32
C ASP A 162 19.23 18.38 11.94
N LEU A 163 19.29 17.17 12.51
CA LEU A 163 20.53 16.59 13.04
C LEU A 163 21.50 16.11 11.94
N LEU A 164 20.97 15.84 10.74
CA LEU A 164 21.72 15.26 9.62
C LEU A 164 22.20 16.31 8.60
N LYS A 165 21.75 17.56 8.69
CA LYS A 165 21.97 18.61 7.68
C LYS A 165 23.44 18.84 7.29
N ASP A 166 24.36 18.63 8.22
CA ASP A 166 25.80 18.84 8.02
C ASP A 166 26.57 17.53 7.71
N ARG A 167 25.84 16.41 7.58
CA ARG A 167 26.41 15.10 7.24
C ARG A 167 26.18 14.77 5.77
N ARG A 168 27.16 14.07 5.19
CA ARG A 168 27.03 13.51 3.84
C ARG A 168 26.37 12.14 3.90
N SER A 169 25.47 11.87 2.97
CA SER A 169 24.79 10.59 2.82
C SER A 169 25.30 9.84 1.58
N VAL A 170 25.14 8.52 1.55
CA VAL A 170 25.43 7.66 0.40
C VAL A 170 24.17 6.97 -0.11
N PRO A 171 24.04 6.73 -1.43
CA PRO A 171 22.86 6.04 -1.97
C PRO A 171 22.65 4.65 -1.36
N VAL A 172 21.42 4.35 -0.93
CA VAL A 172 21.02 3.03 -0.42
C VAL A 172 19.95 2.41 -1.32
N ILE A 173 20.17 1.18 -1.75
CA ILE A 173 19.18 0.41 -2.51
C ILE A 173 18.19 -0.26 -1.54
N VAL A 174 16.90 -0.06 -1.80
CA VAL A 174 15.79 -0.67 -1.06
C VAL A 174 14.98 -1.55 -2.00
N GLY A 175 14.99 -2.87 -1.76
CA GLY A 175 14.15 -3.82 -2.47
C GLY A 175 12.70 -3.71 -2.01
N VAL A 176 11.77 -3.45 -2.92
CA VAL A 176 10.32 -3.44 -2.63
C VAL A 176 9.71 -4.68 -3.24
N LEU A 177 9.50 -5.70 -2.41
CA LEU A 177 8.84 -6.95 -2.81
C LEU A 177 7.34 -6.76 -2.64
N ASP A 178 6.62 -6.67 -3.74
CA ASP A 178 5.19 -6.31 -3.74
C ASP A 178 4.49 -6.80 -5.02
N SER A 179 3.32 -6.25 -5.35
CA SER A 179 2.55 -6.61 -6.54
C SER A 179 2.97 -5.88 -7.82
N GLY A 180 3.74 -4.80 -7.70
CA GLY A 180 4.22 -3.99 -8.82
C GLY A 180 4.39 -2.51 -8.44
N VAL A 181 5.25 -1.79 -9.15
CA VAL A 181 5.54 -0.36 -8.93
C VAL A 181 5.47 0.41 -10.25
N ASP A 182 4.79 1.54 -10.24
CA ASP A 182 4.80 2.52 -11.34
C ASP A 182 6.14 3.28 -11.33
N ILE A 183 7.16 2.66 -11.93
CA ILE A 183 8.50 3.22 -12.18
C ILE A 183 8.49 4.49 -13.04
N THR A 184 7.37 4.85 -13.70
CA THR A 184 7.25 6.10 -14.48
C THR A 184 6.60 7.24 -13.73
N HIS A 185 6.09 6.98 -12.51
CA HIS A 185 5.43 7.98 -11.69
C HIS A 185 6.36 9.18 -11.41
N GLU A 186 5.82 10.40 -11.46
CA GLU A 186 6.59 11.64 -11.38
C GLU A 186 7.42 11.79 -10.09
N ASP A 187 6.91 11.31 -8.96
CA ASP A 187 7.62 11.28 -7.67
C ASP A 187 8.55 10.07 -7.51
N LEU A 188 8.49 9.06 -8.38
CA LEU A 188 9.26 7.82 -8.25
C LEU A 188 10.37 7.67 -9.29
N ARG A 189 10.15 8.10 -10.53
CA ARG A 189 11.06 7.85 -11.67
C ARG A 189 12.53 8.20 -11.42
N ASP A 190 12.79 9.25 -10.64
CA ASP A 190 14.16 9.73 -10.35
C ASP A 190 14.83 8.97 -9.18
N VAL A 191 14.07 8.12 -8.49
CA VAL A 191 14.54 7.28 -7.38
C VAL A 191 14.43 5.79 -7.68
N ILE A 192 14.01 5.38 -8.88
CA ILE A 192 14.06 3.97 -9.28
C ILE A 192 15.52 3.55 -9.46
N TRP A 193 15.85 2.37 -8.94
CA TRP A 193 17.15 1.74 -9.15
C TRP A 193 17.31 1.39 -10.62
N VAL A 194 18.49 1.66 -11.16
CA VAL A 194 18.88 1.23 -12.50
C VAL A 194 20.06 0.28 -12.33
N ASN A 195 19.97 -0.95 -12.86
CA ASN A 195 21.08 -1.90 -12.85
C ASN A 195 22.23 -1.32 -13.68
N PRO A 196 23.35 -0.89 -13.07
CA PRO A 196 24.45 -0.28 -13.82
C PRO A 196 25.23 -1.29 -14.65
N LYS A 197 24.95 -2.59 -14.50
CA LYS A 197 25.65 -3.68 -15.19
C LYS A 197 24.92 -4.18 -16.44
N GLU A 198 23.73 -3.65 -16.73
CA GLU A 198 22.88 -4.07 -17.84
C GLU A 198 22.73 -2.96 -18.90
N THR A 199 22.59 -3.37 -20.16
CA THR A 199 22.28 -2.50 -21.29
C THR A 199 20.84 -2.68 -21.72
N ALA A 200 20.01 -1.66 -21.50
CA ALA A 200 18.57 -1.73 -21.76
C ALA A 200 18.19 -2.21 -23.18
N GLY A 201 17.46 -3.32 -23.25
CA GLY A 201 16.77 -3.79 -24.44
C GLY A 201 17.66 -4.53 -25.44
N ASN A 202 18.84 -4.99 -25.01
CA ASN A 202 19.73 -5.76 -25.86
C ASN A 202 19.39 -7.28 -25.87
N ASN A 203 18.48 -7.74 -25.01
CA ASN A 203 18.11 -9.15 -24.82
C ASN A 203 19.29 -10.04 -24.41
N ILE A 204 20.26 -9.47 -23.70
CA ILE A 204 21.44 -10.16 -23.17
C ILE A 204 21.46 -9.97 -21.65
N ASP A 205 21.82 -11.03 -20.93
CA ASP A 205 22.16 -10.96 -19.50
C ASP A 205 23.64 -10.52 -19.41
N ASP A 206 23.87 -9.21 -19.36
CA ASP A 206 25.19 -8.59 -19.45
C ASP A 206 26.02 -8.86 -18.19
N ASP A 207 25.36 -8.90 -17.03
CA ASP A 207 25.99 -9.12 -15.73
C ASP A 207 26.08 -10.59 -15.31
N LYS A 208 25.43 -11.48 -16.08
CA LYS A 208 25.41 -12.94 -15.93
C LYS A 208 24.79 -13.39 -14.60
N ASN A 209 23.84 -12.63 -14.08
CA ASN A 209 23.12 -12.95 -12.85
C ASN A 209 21.94 -13.92 -13.09
N GLY A 210 21.61 -14.22 -14.36
CA GLY A 210 20.53 -15.09 -14.80
C GLY A 210 19.21 -14.37 -15.13
N TYR A 211 19.19 -13.03 -15.12
CA TYR A 211 18.02 -12.19 -15.34
C TYR A 211 18.27 -11.20 -16.48
N THR A 212 17.98 -11.63 -17.70
CA THR A 212 18.14 -10.81 -18.92
C THR A 212 17.35 -9.49 -18.85
N ASP A 213 18.02 -8.37 -19.16
CA ASP A 213 17.44 -7.02 -19.23
C ASP A 213 16.79 -6.55 -17.91
N ASP A 214 17.30 -6.94 -16.75
CA ASP A 214 16.74 -6.58 -15.43
C ASP A 214 17.03 -5.12 -14.99
N ILE A 215 16.79 -4.17 -15.90
CA ILE A 215 17.20 -2.76 -15.82
C ILE A 215 16.73 -2.05 -14.55
N SER A 216 15.52 -2.35 -14.05
CA SER A 216 14.95 -1.62 -12.91
C SER A 216 14.44 -2.53 -11.80
N GLY A 217 14.76 -3.82 -11.84
CA GLY A 217 14.20 -4.83 -10.97
C GLY A 217 13.62 -5.99 -11.77
N TRP A 218 12.79 -6.81 -11.11
CA TRP A 218 12.35 -8.07 -11.69
C TRP A 218 10.91 -8.44 -11.36
N ASN A 219 10.21 -9.08 -12.30
CA ASN A 219 8.84 -9.54 -12.15
C ASN A 219 8.75 -11.07 -12.20
N PHE A 220 8.69 -11.73 -11.03
CA PHE A 220 8.57 -13.19 -10.91
C PHE A 220 7.18 -13.74 -11.29
N MET A 221 6.19 -12.86 -11.45
CA MET A 221 4.86 -13.21 -11.94
C MET A 221 4.72 -13.01 -13.46
N GLY A 222 5.76 -12.43 -14.10
CA GLY A 222 5.78 -12.10 -15.50
C GLY A 222 6.01 -13.31 -16.40
N ALA A 223 5.26 -13.38 -17.48
CA ALA A 223 5.49 -14.28 -18.59
C ALA A 223 6.58 -13.74 -19.53
N LYS A 224 7.17 -14.62 -20.34
CA LYS A 224 8.21 -14.24 -21.32
C LYS A 224 7.72 -13.27 -22.39
N ASP A 225 6.42 -13.26 -22.68
CA ASP A 225 5.79 -12.30 -23.60
C ASP A 225 5.52 -10.93 -22.95
N GLY A 226 5.95 -10.74 -21.69
CA GLY A 226 5.77 -9.50 -20.92
C GLY A 226 4.40 -9.37 -20.25
N THR A 227 3.49 -10.32 -20.44
CA THR A 227 2.21 -10.32 -19.71
C THR A 227 2.41 -10.73 -18.26
N THR A 228 1.48 -10.36 -17.38
CA THR A 228 1.51 -10.77 -15.97
C THR A 228 0.10 -11.07 -15.53
N TYR A 229 -0.09 -12.18 -14.82
CA TYR A 229 -1.39 -12.51 -14.27
C TYR A 229 -1.71 -11.63 -13.04
N GLU A 230 -2.94 -11.11 -12.96
CA GLU A 230 -3.35 -10.27 -11.84
C GLU A 230 -3.87 -11.07 -10.63
N TYR A 231 -4.43 -12.25 -10.89
CA TYR A 231 -5.16 -13.05 -9.91
C TYR A 231 -4.49 -14.41 -9.77
N ASP A 232 -4.28 -14.84 -8.53
CA ASP A 232 -3.89 -16.21 -8.18
C ASP A 232 -4.87 -16.80 -7.16
N GLN A 233 -4.69 -18.10 -6.89
CA GLN A 233 -5.42 -18.80 -5.85
C GLN A 233 -4.90 -18.39 -4.45
N PRO A 234 -5.72 -18.46 -3.39
CA PRO A 234 -5.22 -18.44 -2.02
C PRO A 234 -4.30 -19.62 -1.73
N GLU A 235 -3.41 -19.47 -0.75
CA GLU A 235 -2.38 -20.44 -0.38
C GLU A 235 -2.97 -21.83 -0.06
N ILE A 236 -4.17 -21.89 0.55
CA ILE A 236 -4.83 -23.17 0.85
C ILE A 236 -5.10 -24.00 -0.41
N THR A 237 -5.45 -23.35 -1.52
CA THR A 237 -5.73 -23.99 -2.80
C THR A 237 -4.43 -24.32 -3.50
N GLN A 238 -3.48 -23.38 -3.54
CA GLN A 238 -2.15 -23.61 -4.13
C GLN A 238 -1.46 -24.83 -3.48
N THR A 239 -1.40 -24.85 -2.13
CA THR A 239 -0.84 -25.95 -1.34
C THR A 239 -1.54 -27.28 -1.67
N TYR A 240 -2.88 -27.29 -1.74
CA TYR A 240 -3.61 -28.51 -2.09
C TYR A 240 -3.27 -29.01 -3.49
N VAL A 241 -3.31 -28.13 -4.50
CA VAL A 241 -3.05 -28.47 -5.91
C VAL A 241 -1.63 -29.01 -6.09
N ILE A 242 -0.63 -28.37 -5.48
CA ILE A 242 0.79 -28.77 -5.61
C ILE A 242 1.08 -30.09 -4.89
N LEU A 243 0.55 -30.27 -3.67
CA LEU A 243 0.97 -31.38 -2.81
C LEU A 243 0.03 -32.59 -2.80
N ARG A 244 -1.16 -32.51 -3.41
CA ARG A 244 -2.14 -33.63 -3.40
C ARG A 244 -1.58 -34.92 -3.98
N ASN A 245 -0.81 -34.85 -5.07
CA ASN A 245 -0.22 -36.04 -5.69
C ASN A 245 0.81 -36.71 -4.77
N LYS A 246 1.50 -35.93 -3.93
CA LYS A 246 2.48 -36.43 -2.95
C LYS A 246 1.82 -37.06 -1.73
N TYR A 247 0.70 -36.51 -1.25
CA TYR A 247 0.18 -36.80 0.09
C TYR A 247 -1.25 -37.36 0.18
N ASP A 248 -2.07 -37.34 -0.88
CA ASP A 248 -3.46 -37.83 -0.78
C ASP A 248 -3.55 -39.33 -0.43
N LYS A 249 -2.55 -40.11 -0.86
CA LYS A 249 -2.52 -41.57 -0.74
C LYS A 249 -1.39 -42.07 0.17
N VAL A 250 -0.67 -41.18 0.86
CA VAL A 250 0.42 -41.57 1.75
C VAL A 250 -0.15 -42.14 3.05
N ASP A 251 0.46 -43.21 3.57
CA ASP A 251 0.17 -43.66 4.94
C ASP A 251 0.83 -42.68 5.93
N PRO A 252 0.06 -42.02 6.84
CA PRO A 252 0.60 -41.11 7.84
C PRO A 252 1.74 -41.70 8.71
N ALA A 253 1.81 -43.02 8.89
CA ALA A 253 2.87 -43.69 9.63
C ALA A 253 4.20 -43.75 8.86
N THR A 254 4.14 -43.64 7.53
CA THR A 254 5.31 -43.76 6.62
C THR A 254 5.91 -42.42 6.21
N VAL A 255 5.28 -41.30 6.60
CA VAL A 255 5.76 -39.95 6.28
C VAL A 255 7.10 -39.70 6.98
N LYS A 256 8.14 -39.41 6.18
CA LYS A 256 9.48 -39.12 6.67
C LYS A 256 9.46 -37.98 7.70
N PRO A 257 10.29 -38.03 8.77
CA PRO A 257 10.38 -36.95 9.74
C PRO A 257 10.63 -35.57 9.10
N THR A 258 11.46 -35.52 8.04
CA THR A 258 11.77 -34.30 7.27
C THR A 258 10.57 -33.74 6.52
N ASP A 259 9.63 -34.59 6.07
CA ASP A 259 8.42 -34.17 5.36
C ASP A 259 7.25 -33.87 6.32
N ARG A 260 7.36 -34.23 7.60
CA ARG A 260 6.23 -34.22 8.55
C ARG A 260 5.55 -32.87 8.67
N ARG A 261 6.33 -31.79 8.68
CA ARG A 261 5.80 -30.43 8.75
C ARG A 261 5.05 -30.04 7.49
N GLN A 262 5.63 -30.28 6.31
CA GLN A 262 4.96 -30.02 5.04
C GLN A 262 3.67 -30.84 4.91
N TYR A 263 3.71 -32.11 5.34
CA TYR A 263 2.53 -32.96 5.40
C TYR A 263 1.42 -32.40 6.32
N ASN A 264 1.77 -31.92 7.52
CA ASN A 264 0.80 -31.29 8.42
C ASN A 264 0.22 -29.99 7.85
N THR A 265 1.05 -29.17 7.18
CA THR A 265 0.60 -27.98 6.44
C THR A 265 -0.37 -28.38 5.34
N TYR A 266 -0.06 -29.43 4.57
CA TYR A 266 -0.94 -29.99 3.55
C TYR A 266 -2.28 -30.47 4.12
N LEU A 267 -2.29 -31.20 5.24
CA LEU A 267 -3.54 -31.64 5.87
C LEU A 267 -4.44 -30.47 6.27
N THR A 268 -3.83 -29.40 6.78
CA THR A 268 -4.53 -28.16 7.12
C THR A 268 -5.09 -27.48 5.87
N ALA A 269 -4.28 -27.33 4.83
CA ALA A 269 -4.68 -26.77 3.54
C ALA A 269 -5.81 -27.60 2.91
N LYS A 270 -5.67 -28.93 2.82
CA LYS A 270 -6.69 -29.86 2.30
C LYS A 270 -8.01 -29.71 3.04
N LYS A 271 -8.00 -29.69 4.38
CA LYS A 271 -9.21 -29.51 5.18
C LYS A 271 -9.91 -28.19 4.86
N GLN A 272 -9.17 -27.08 4.86
CA GLN A 272 -9.72 -25.75 4.61
C GLN A 272 -10.18 -25.60 3.15
N PHE A 273 -9.38 -26.07 2.20
CA PHE A 273 -9.70 -26.10 0.77
C PHE A 273 -10.98 -26.88 0.52
N LEU A 274 -11.08 -28.15 0.96
CA LEU A 274 -12.27 -28.96 0.70
C LEU A 274 -13.54 -28.35 1.29
N GLN A 275 -13.44 -27.70 2.45
CA GLN A 275 -14.56 -26.97 3.05
C GLN A 275 -15.00 -25.80 2.15
N ARG A 276 -14.06 -24.97 1.68
CA ARG A 276 -14.34 -23.81 0.84
C ARG A 276 -14.76 -24.20 -0.58
N TYR A 277 -14.15 -25.23 -1.13
CA TYR A 277 -14.51 -25.84 -2.41
C TYR A 277 -15.96 -26.30 -2.39
N ARG A 278 -16.37 -27.13 -1.42
CA ARG A 278 -17.76 -27.58 -1.31
C ARG A 278 -18.77 -26.43 -1.18
N ALA A 279 -18.39 -25.36 -0.48
CA ALA A 279 -19.24 -24.18 -0.32
C ALA A 279 -19.35 -23.32 -1.59
N SER A 280 -18.30 -23.26 -2.41
CA SER A 280 -18.23 -22.41 -3.61
C SER A 280 -18.52 -23.16 -4.92
N HIS A 281 -18.40 -24.48 -4.93
CA HIS A 281 -18.56 -25.29 -6.13
C HIS A 281 -19.96 -25.17 -6.76
N PRO A 282 -21.07 -25.12 -6.01
CA PRO A 282 -22.38 -24.85 -6.60
C PRO A 282 -22.47 -23.48 -7.30
N THR A 283 -21.78 -22.46 -6.79
CA THR A 283 -21.67 -21.13 -7.44
C THR A 283 -20.89 -21.21 -8.75
N TYR A 284 -19.78 -21.96 -8.76
CA TYR A 284 -19.03 -22.23 -10.00
C TYR A 284 -19.92 -22.92 -11.05
N LEU A 285 -20.60 -24.01 -10.67
CA LEU A 285 -21.52 -24.73 -11.57
C LEU A 285 -22.66 -23.84 -12.08
N ALA A 286 -23.20 -22.97 -11.22
CA ALA A 286 -24.25 -22.02 -11.59
C ALA A 286 -23.81 -21.06 -12.70
N PHE A 287 -22.54 -20.63 -12.74
CA PHE A 287 -22.01 -19.78 -13.80
C PHE A 287 -21.45 -20.55 -15.01
N ALA A 288 -21.10 -21.83 -14.83
CA ALA A 288 -20.62 -22.70 -15.90
C ALA A 288 -21.72 -22.99 -16.94
N ASP A 289 -22.98 -23.13 -16.51
CA ASP A 289 -24.14 -23.30 -17.39
C ASP A 289 -25.05 -22.06 -17.37
N THR A 290 -24.83 -21.15 -18.31
CA THR A 290 -25.63 -19.92 -18.45
C THR A 290 -27.09 -20.21 -18.78
N THR A 291 -27.39 -21.30 -19.50
CA THR A 291 -28.76 -21.69 -19.85
C THR A 291 -29.51 -22.15 -18.59
N GLN A 292 -28.89 -23.00 -17.80
CA GLN A 292 -29.44 -23.46 -16.51
C GLN A 292 -29.63 -22.29 -15.54
N PHE A 293 -28.67 -21.36 -15.46
CA PHE A 293 -28.79 -20.15 -14.64
C PHE A 293 -30.08 -19.39 -14.97
N TRP A 294 -30.31 -19.09 -16.25
CA TRP A 294 -31.47 -18.31 -16.66
C TRP A 294 -32.79 -19.07 -16.50
N ARG A 295 -32.80 -20.39 -16.69
CA ARG A 295 -33.95 -21.24 -16.40
C ARG A 295 -34.35 -21.15 -14.92
N ILE A 296 -33.37 -21.22 -14.01
CA ILE A 296 -33.63 -21.08 -12.57
C ILE A 296 -34.06 -19.66 -12.22
N ALA A 297 -33.44 -18.63 -12.80
CA ALA A 297 -33.85 -17.24 -12.60
C ALA A 297 -35.31 -17.00 -12.99
N GLN A 298 -35.78 -17.62 -14.09
CA GLN A 298 -37.20 -17.60 -14.48
C GLN A 298 -38.11 -18.32 -13.48
N GLN A 299 -37.67 -19.45 -12.90
CA GLN A 299 -38.43 -20.14 -11.85
C GLN A 299 -38.56 -19.28 -10.57
N ILE A 300 -37.51 -18.52 -10.21
CA ILE A 300 -37.57 -17.54 -9.13
C ILE A 300 -38.57 -16.45 -9.47
N GLN A 301 -38.48 -15.90 -10.69
CA GLN A 301 -39.37 -14.86 -11.18
C GLN A 301 -40.85 -15.27 -11.08
N ALA A 302 -41.19 -16.50 -11.50
CA ALA A 302 -42.55 -17.02 -11.46
C ALA A 302 -43.12 -17.20 -10.02
N LYS A 303 -42.25 -17.23 -9.00
CA LYS A 303 -42.62 -17.40 -7.59
C LYS A 303 -42.65 -16.08 -6.81
N LEU A 304 -42.25 -14.96 -7.42
CA LEU A 304 -42.21 -13.63 -6.79
C LEU A 304 -43.30 -12.72 -7.39
N SER A 305 -43.79 -11.76 -6.61
CA SER A 305 -44.74 -10.76 -7.12
C SER A 305 -44.02 -9.64 -7.89
N ASP A 306 -44.70 -9.05 -8.86
CA ASP A 306 -44.16 -7.97 -9.69
C ASP A 306 -44.07 -6.63 -8.94
N THR A 307 -44.64 -6.51 -7.74
CA THR A 307 -44.86 -5.24 -7.03
C THR A 307 -44.00 -5.05 -5.79
N VAL A 308 -43.53 -6.11 -5.10
CA VAL A 308 -42.67 -6.01 -3.91
C VAL A 308 -41.62 -7.12 -3.93
N THR A 309 -40.34 -6.75 -3.96
CA THR A 309 -39.26 -7.73 -3.79
C THR A 309 -38.19 -7.23 -2.81
N SER A 310 -37.58 -8.18 -2.12
CA SER A 310 -36.49 -7.96 -1.18
C SER A 310 -35.48 -9.09 -1.33
N SER A 311 -34.24 -8.86 -0.89
CA SER A 311 -33.25 -9.94 -0.84
C SER A 311 -33.72 -11.12 0.01
N ILE A 312 -34.55 -10.87 1.03
CA ILE A 312 -35.19 -11.89 1.87
C ILE A 312 -36.21 -12.70 1.06
N ALA A 313 -37.07 -12.04 0.28
CA ALA A 313 -38.07 -12.72 -0.55
C ALA A 313 -37.40 -13.65 -1.59
N ILE A 314 -36.32 -13.19 -2.22
CA ILE A 314 -35.55 -14.02 -3.16
C ILE A 314 -34.98 -15.26 -2.44
N ARG A 315 -34.45 -15.11 -1.21
CA ARG A 315 -33.91 -16.23 -0.43
C ARG A 315 -34.95 -17.25 0.03
N MET A 316 -36.21 -16.83 0.19
CA MET A 316 -37.31 -17.70 0.62
C MET A 316 -37.83 -18.62 -0.49
N VAL A 317 -37.45 -18.40 -1.75
CA VAL A 317 -37.84 -19.29 -2.85
C VAL A 317 -37.27 -20.69 -2.64
N ASP A 318 -38.14 -21.68 -2.46
CA ASP A 318 -37.73 -23.06 -2.19
C ASP A 318 -37.33 -23.82 -3.47
N PHE A 319 -36.20 -24.52 -3.37
CA PHE A 319 -35.60 -25.40 -4.38
C PHE A 319 -35.22 -26.77 -3.81
N GLY A 320 -35.67 -27.11 -2.59
CA GLY A 320 -35.34 -28.36 -1.92
C GLY A 320 -33.83 -28.53 -1.72
N THR A 321 -33.25 -29.57 -2.33
CA THR A 321 -31.83 -29.93 -2.22
C THR A 321 -31.02 -29.66 -3.49
N ASP A 322 -31.60 -29.02 -4.51
CA ASP A 322 -30.87 -28.64 -5.73
C ASP A 322 -29.84 -27.54 -5.40
N SER A 323 -28.59 -27.97 -5.19
CA SER A 323 -27.49 -27.09 -4.79
C SER A 323 -27.20 -25.98 -5.82
N VAL A 324 -27.39 -26.24 -7.12
CA VAL A 324 -27.16 -25.24 -8.18
C VAL A 324 -28.28 -24.21 -8.16
N ALA A 325 -29.54 -24.64 -8.02
CA ALA A 325 -30.67 -23.72 -7.90
C ALA A 325 -30.61 -22.86 -6.62
N ILE A 326 -30.19 -23.44 -5.51
CA ILE A 326 -29.91 -22.73 -4.25
C ILE A 326 -28.80 -21.69 -4.43
N ALA A 327 -27.75 -22.02 -5.22
CA ALA A 327 -26.66 -21.11 -5.52
C ALA A 327 -27.12 -19.94 -6.39
N VAL A 328 -27.84 -20.20 -7.49
CA VAL A 328 -28.43 -19.15 -8.36
C VAL A 328 -29.32 -18.21 -7.54
N ARG A 329 -30.19 -18.77 -6.68
CA ARG A 329 -31.01 -18.00 -5.75
C ARG A 329 -30.18 -17.10 -4.84
N SER A 330 -29.14 -17.65 -4.23
CA SER A 330 -28.26 -16.91 -3.31
C SER A 330 -27.53 -15.79 -4.03
N ILE A 331 -26.94 -16.08 -5.20
CA ILE A 331 -26.27 -15.11 -6.07
C ILE A 331 -27.20 -13.94 -6.40
N LEU A 332 -28.42 -14.23 -6.86
CA LEU A 332 -29.39 -13.20 -7.24
C LEU A 332 -29.86 -12.40 -6.03
N ALA A 333 -30.03 -13.03 -4.86
CA ALA A 333 -30.40 -12.35 -3.63
C ALA A 333 -29.27 -11.46 -3.07
N ASP A 334 -28.02 -11.91 -3.17
CA ASP A 334 -26.83 -11.19 -2.72
C ASP A 334 -26.57 -9.93 -3.56
N ALA A 335 -26.85 -10.00 -4.86
CA ALA A 335 -26.68 -8.88 -5.77
C ALA A 335 -27.90 -7.93 -5.84
N TYR A 336 -29.04 -8.29 -5.22
CA TYR A 336 -30.24 -7.44 -5.23
C TYR A 336 -30.11 -6.26 -4.25
N LEU A 337 -30.41 -5.06 -4.74
CA LEU A 337 -30.58 -3.86 -3.93
C LEU A 337 -32.03 -3.34 -4.04
N PRO A 338 -32.62 -2.81 -2.96
CA PRO A 338 -33.99 -2.28 -2.98
C PRO A 338 -34.23 -1.22 -4.06
N GLN A 339 -33.20 -0.47 -4.44
CA GLN A 339 -33.26 0.54 -5.50
C GLN A 339 -33.52 -0.01 -6.90
N TYR A 340 -33.35 -1.32 -7.13
CA TYR A 340 -33.66 -1.94 -8.44
C TYR A 340 -35.16 -2.17 -8.65
N GLY A 341 -36.00 -1.96 -7.63
CA GLY A 341 -37.44 -2.11 -7.73
C GLY A 341 -37.85 -3.58 -7.85
N SER A 342 -38.71 -3.93 -8.81
CA SER A 342 -39.21 -5.30 -8.97
C SER A 342 -38.12 -6.29 -9.39
N PHE A 343 -38.36 -7.58 -9.13
CA PHE A 343 -37.43 -8.64 -9.53
C PHE A 343 -37.25 -8.69 -11.06
N ASN A 344 -38.31 -8.38 -11.82
CA ASN A 344 -38.27 -8.30 -13.28
C ASN A 344 -37.31 -7.21 -13.77
N SER A 345 -37.40 -6.01 -13.19
CA SER A 345 -36.49 -4.90 -13.51
C SER A 345 -35.05 -5.25 -13.18
N TYR A 346 -34.82 -5.82 -12.00
CA TYR A 346 -33.50 -6.28 -11.57
C TYR A 346 -32.92 -7.36 -12.50
N ILE A 347 -33.67 -8.40 -12.83
CA ILE A 347 -33.22 -9.47 -13.72
C ILE A 347 -32.96 -8.96 -15.15
N GLY A 348 -33.76 -8.00 -15.63
CA GLY A 348 -33.49 -7.30 -16.89
C GLY A 348 -32.12 -6.59 -16.88
N LEU A 349 -31.77 -5.93 -15.77
CA LEU A 349 -30.46 -5.29 -15.58
C LEU A 349 -29.33 -6.33 -15.56
N VAL A 350 -29.49 -7.41 -14.78
CA VAL A 350 -28.51 -8.52 -14.71
C VAL A 350 -28.28 -9.10 -16.10
N ARG A 351 -29.33 -9.34 -16.88
CA ARG A 351 -29.20 -9.87 -18.24
C ARG A 351 -28.45 -8.92 -19.16
N LYS A 352 -28.76 -7.62 -19.10
CA LYS A 352 -28.07 -6.59 -19.90
C LYS A 352 -26.58 -6.47 -19.54
N ASN A 353 -26.20 -6.79 -18.30
CA ASN A 353 -24.83 -6.65 -17.81
C ASN A 353 -24.22 -8.00 -17.39
N TRP A 354 -24.62 -9.09 -18.06
CA TRP A 354 -24.28 -10.46 -17.66
C TRP A 354 -22.79 -10.68 -17.45
N THR A 355 -21.93 -10.20 -18.36
CA THR A 355 -20.47 -10.36 -18.26
C THR A 355 -19.91 -9.75 -16.97
N ARG A 356 -20.31 -8.51 -16.65
CA ARG A 356 -19.87 -7.82 -15.42
C ARG A 356 -20.45 -8.47 -14.18
N PHE A 357 -21.72 -8.89 -14.24
CA PHE A 357 -22.37 -9.62 -13.16
C PHE A 357 -21.65 -10.92 -12.84
N ARG A 358 -21.36 -11.74 -13.87
CA ARG A 358 -20.60 -12.99 -13.72
C ARG A 358 -19.21 -12.72 -13.16
N GLN A 359 -18.48 -11.73 -13.65
CA GLN A 359 -17.15 -11.41 -13.12
C GLN A 359 -17.22 -11.05 -11.63
N ALA A 360 -18.18 -10.20 -11.23
CA ALA A 360 -18.32 -9.75 -9.85
C ALA A 360 -18.79 -10.86 -8.89
N MET A 361 -19.72 -11.70 -9.33
CA MET A 361 -20.39 -12.70 -8.49
C MET A 361 -19.76 -14.10 -8.57
N GLY A 362 -19.17 -14.45 -9.70
CA GLY A 362 -18.56 -15.76 -9.99
C GLY A 362 -17.05 -15.80 -9.83
N GLY A 363 -16.34 -14.66 -9.90
CA GLY A 363 -14.88 -14.63 -9.95
C GLY A 363 -14.16 -15.39 -8.83
N GLU A 364 -14.65 -15.31 -7.59
CA GLU A 364 -14.04 -16.07 -6.48
C GLU A 364 -14.23 -17.59 -6.64
N ALA A 365 -15.39 -18.04 -7.16
CA ALA A 365 -15.65 -19.44 -7.41
C ALA A 365 -14.89 -19.96 -8.65
N ASP A 366 -14.73 -19.13 -9.68
CA ASP A 366 -13.97 -19.44 -10.89
C ASP A 366 -12.46 -19.53 -10.64
N MET A 367 -11.94 -18.81 -9.63
CA MET A 367 -10.51 -18.67 -9.38
C MET A 367 -10.05 -19.27 -8.03
N ALA A 368 -10.56 -18.76 -6.92
CA ALA A 368 -9.93 -18.94 -5.60
C ALA A 368 -9.94 -20.40 -5.13
N TYR A 369 -11.05 -21.11 -5.31
CA TYR A 369 -11.17 -22.51 -4.89
C TYR A 369 -11.33 -23.47 -6.07
N ASN A 370 -11.12 -23.00 -7.30
CA ASN A 370 -11.14 -23.85 -8.48
C ASN A 370 -9.76 -24.49 -8.70
N PRO A 371 -9.58 -25.81 -8.51
CA PRO A 371 -8.29 -26.46 -8.65
C PRO A 371 -7.74 -26.47 -10.09
N ASP A 372 -8.59 -26.21 -11.08
CA ASP A 372 -8.22 -26.19 -12.51
C ASP A 372 -7.79 -24.79 -12.98
N TYR A 373 -7.99 -23.75 -12.15
CA TYR A 373 -7.50 -22.41 -12.44
C TYR A 373 -5.98 -22.36 -12.25
N ASN A 374 -5.25 -22.17 -13.36
CA ASN A 374 -3.78 -22.09 -13.36
C ASN A 374 -3.31 -20.84 -14.12
N PRO A 375 -3.33 -19.65 -13.48
CA PRO A 375 -2.88 -18.42 -14.10
C PRO A 375 -1.36 -18.40 -14.33
N ARG A 376 -0.63 -19.21 -13.57
CA ARG A 376 0.83 -19.27 -13.57
C ARG A 376 1.42 -20.00 -14.78
N LYS A 377 0.60 -20.74 -15.55
CA LYS A 377 1.04 -21.43 -16.77
C LYS A 377 1.80 -20.51 -17.74
N SER A 378 1.46 -19.21 -17.79
CA SER A 378 2.14 -18.25 -18.67
C SER A 378 3.55 -17.86 -18.21
N VAL A 379 3.88 -17.97 -16.92
CA VAL A 379 5.23 -17.69 -16.39
C VAL A 379 6.24 -18.71 -16.92
N GLY A 380 5.78 -19.96 -17.11
CA GLY A 380 6.60 -21.04 -17.65
C GLY A 380 7.56 -21.68 -16.64
N ASP A 381 7.37 -21.42 -15.35
CA ASP A 381 8.10 -22.04 -14.24
C ASP A 381 7.41 -23.33 -13.76
N ASP A 382 8.11 -24.14 -12.96
CA ASP A 382 7.52 -25.26 -12.22
C ASP A 382 7.28 -24.86 -10.74
N PRO A 383 6.03 -24.62 -10.31
CA PRO A 383 5.72 -24.22 -8.94
C PRO A 383 6.13 -25.24 -7.87
N ALA A 384 6.36 -26.50 -8.25
CA ALA A 384 6.83 -27.55 -7.35
C ALA A 384 8.37 -27.65 -7.28
N ASN A 385 9.09 -27.10 -8.26
CA ASN A 385 10.55 -27.06 -8.26
C ASN A 385 11.06 -25.83 -7.50
N LEU A 386 11.39 -26.04 -6.24
CA LEU A 386 11.80 -24.97 -5.33
C LEU A 386 13.22 -24.45 -5.55
N ASN A 387 14.02 -25.15 -6.35
CA ASN A 387 15.40 -24.76 -6.69
C ASN A 387 15.48 -23.96 -7.99
N GLU A 388 14.36 -23.79 -8.69
CA GLU A 388 14.28 -22.98 -9.90
C GLU A 388 14.40 -21.49 -9.55
N ARG A 389 15.34 -20.79 -10.20
CA ARG A 389 15.68 -19.39 -9.87
C ARG A 389 15.43 -18.38 -11.00
N TYR A 390 15.59 -18.81 -12.25
CA TYR A 390 15.71 -17.94 -13.41
C TYR A 390 14.45 -18.03 -14.27
N TYR A 391 13.39 -17.38 -13.80
CA TYR A 391 12.09 -17.25 -14.47
C TYR A 391 11.51 -15.86 -14.17
N GLY A 392 10.46 -15.49 -14.88
CA GLY A 392 9.84 -14.17 -14.78
C GLY A 392 10.12 -13.31 -16.00
N SER A 393 10.05 -11.99 -15.81
CA SER A 393 10.22 -11.01 -16.87
C SER A 393 10.92 -9.74 -16.36
N PRO A 394 11.73 -9.06 -17.21
CA PRO A 394 12.21 -7.71 -16.92
C PRO A 394 11.12 -6.64 -17.04
N ASN A 395 9.98 -6.99 -17.67
CA ASN A 395 8.89 -6.05 -17.87
C ASN A 395 8.19 -5.75 -16.54
N MET A 396 8.48 -4.56 -16.02
CA MET A 396 7.85 -4.01 -14.84
C MET A 396 6.40 -3.62 -15.13
N LEU A 397 5.58 -3.71 -14.09
CA LEU A 397 4.14 -3.56 -14.18
C LEU A 397 3.74 -2.08 -14.33
N ILE A 398 3.67 -1.61 -15.57
CA ILE A 398 3.14 -0.27 -15.91
C ILE A 398 2.26 -0.32 -17.16
N GLY A 399 1.11 0.35 -17.08
CA GLY A 399 0.41 0.84 -18.26
C GLY A 399 -0.91 0.15 -18.60
N GLN A 400 -1.19 -1.06 -18.08
CA GLN A 400 -2.49 -1.71 -18.28
C GLN A 400 -3.18 -2.13 -16.98
N SER A 401 -2.43 -2.57 -15.96
CA SER A 401 -3.01 -2.99 -14.67
C SER A 401 -2.78 -1.95 -13.58
N GLN A 402 -3.76 -1.06 -13.40
CA GLN A 402 -3.77 -0.15 -12.25
C GLN A 402 -3.77 -0.93 -10.93
N GLN A 403 -4.41 -2.10 -10.89
CA GLN A 403 -4.58 -2.88 -9.67
C GLN A 403 -3.25 -3.47 -9.19
N LEU A 404 -2.44 -4.05 -10.08
CA LEU A 404 -1.14 -4.61 -9.75
C LEU A 404 -0.15 -3.54 -9.26
N ALA A 405 -0.12 -2.39 -9.91
CA ALA A 405 0.82 -1.33 -9.55
C ALA A 405 0.35 -0.48 -8.35
N MET A 406 -0.91 -0.60 -7.90
CA MET A 406 -1.49 0.28 -6.88
C MET A 406 -0.75 0.20 -5.54
N HIS A 407 -0.55 -1.02 -5.04
CA HIS A 407 -0.05 -1.25 -3.68
C HIS A 407 1.45 -0.97 -3.60
N GLY A 408 2.26 -1.59 -4.46
CA GLY A 408 3.71 -1.37 -4.47
C GLY A 408 4.11 0.07 -4.79
N SER A 409 3.40 0.78 -5.67
CA SER A 409 3.65 2.22 -5.90
C SER A 409 3.44 3.03 -4.62
N HIS A 410 2.40 2.74 -3.86
CA HIS A 410 2.11 3.43 -2.60
C HIS A 410 3.19 3.18 -1.56
N VAL A 411 3.63 1.91 -1.43
CA VAL A 411 4.73 1.48 -0.57
C VAL A 411 6.05 2.16 -0.97
N ALA A 412 6.39 2.19 -2.25
CA ALA A 412 7.61 2.82 -2.77
C ALA A 412 7.64 4.33 -2.50
N GLY A 413 6.51 5.02 -2.66
CA GLY A 413 6.41 6.46 -2.37
C GLY A 413 6.65 6.81 -0.90
N ILE A 414 6.16 5.98 0.04
CA ILE A 414 6.42 6.20 1.47
C ILE A 414 7.91 6.15 1.75
N ILE A 415 8.64 5.21 1.14
CA ILE A 415 10.08 5.04 1.35
C ILE A 415 10.85 6.21 0.72
N ALA A 416 10.58 6.52 -0.55
CA ALA A 416 11.55 7.20 -1.40
C ALA A 416 10.98 8.27 -2.34
N ALA A 417 9.68 8.63 -2.27
CA ALA A 417 9.15 9.70 -3.13
C ALA A 417 10.07 10.92 -3.11
N LYS A 418 10.39 11.45 -4.30
CA LYS A 418 11.50 12.38 -4.49
C LYS A 418 11.31 13.62 -3.63
N ARG A 419 12.12 13.73 -2.57
CA ARG A 419 12.03 14.84 -1.62
C ARG A 419 12.36 16.18 -2.28
N GLY A 420 11.61 17.22 -1.94
CA GLY A 420 11.87 18.60 -2.32
C GLY A 420 11.64 18.93 -3.81
N ASN A 421 10.97 18.06 -4.56
CA ASN A 421 10.61 18.32 -5.96
C ASN A 421 9.37 19.24 -6.12
N GLY A 422 8.71 19.58 -5.01
CA GLY A 422 7.52 20.44 -4.98
C GLY A 422 6.24 19.77 -5.45
N ARG A 423 6.22 18.44 -5.59
CA ARG A 423 5.10 17.63 -6.07
C ARG A 423 4.67 16.63 -4.99
N GLY A 424 3.46 16.11 -5.14
CA GLY A 424 2.97 14.96 -4.38
C GLY A 424 3.33 14.92 -2.89
N ILE A 425 4.29 14.05 -2.56
CA ILE A 425 4.81 13.83 -1.21
C ILE A 425 6.35 13.75 -1.17
N ASP A 426 6.92 14.10 -0.03
CA ASP A 426 8.29 13.73 0.31
C ASP A 426 8.29 12.32 0.91
N GLY A 427 9.09 11.40 0.36
CA GLY A 427 9.36 10.09 0.97
C GLY A 427 10.14 10.21 2.27
N VAL A 428 10.25 9.13 3.04
CA VAL A 428 10.98 9.15 4.32
C VAL A 428 12.47 9.40 4.12
N ALA A 429 13.12 8.74 3.16
CA ALA A 429 14.55 8.86 2.88
C ALA A 429 14.85 9.67 1.61
N ASP A 430 15.92 10.46 1.61
CA ASP A 430 16.31 11.38 0.53
C ASP A 430 17.32 10.80 -0.46
N ASN A 431 18.25 9.95 0.01
CA ASN A 431 19.32 9.37 -0.79
C ASN A 431 19.19 7.84 -0.91
N VAL A 432 18.11 7.42 -1.56
CA VAL A 432 17.76 6.01 -1.75
C VAL A 432 17.42 5.70 -3.21
N ARG A 433 17.45 4.42 -3.56
CA ARG A 433 16.97 3.87 -4.83
C ARG A 433 16.02 2.71 -4.58
N ILE A 434 14.85 2.71 -5.21
CA ILE A 434 13.86 1.64 -5.11
C ILE A 434 14.13 0.60 -6.18
N MET A 435 14.35 -0.64 -5.76
CA MET A 435 14.43 -1.82 -6.62
C MET A 435 13.10 -2.57 -6.52
N PRO A 436 12.14 -2.31 -7.42
CA PRO A 436 10.86 -3.01 -7.43
C PRO A 436 10.99 -4.47 -7.86
N ILE A 437 10.40 -5.37 -7.07
CA ILE A 437 10.44 -6.82 -7.29
C ILE A 437 9.01 -7.35 -7.13
N SER A 438 8.44 -7.92 -8.20
CA SER A 438 7.03 -8.30 -8.21
C SER A 438 6.86 -9.79 -7.86
N VAL A 439 6.24 -10.07 -6.72
CA VAL A 439 6.04 -11.44 -6.16
C VAL A 439 4.63 -11.67 -5.61
N VAL A 440 3.78 -10.65 -5.61
CA VAL A 440 2.45 -10.68 -4.98
C VAL A 440 1.36 -10.43 -6.03
N PRO A 441 0.39 -11.33 -6.23
CA PRO A 441 -0.72 -11.04 -7.14
C PRO A 441 -1.64 -9.94 -6.55
N SER A 442 -2.45 -9.29 -7.39
CA SER A 442 -3.45 -8.31 -6.92
C SER A 442 -4.52 -8.95 -6.03
N ASN A 443 -4.73 -10.25 -6.17
CA ASN A 443 -5.62 -11.06 -5.36
C ASN A 443 -5.13 -12.52 -5.37
N GLY A 444 -5.30 -13.23 -4.26
CA GLY A 444 -4.59 -14.47 -3.97
C GLY A 444 -3.45 -14.24 -3.00
N ASP A 445 -2.69 -15.29 -2.71
CA ASP A 445 -1.53 -15.21 -1.81
C ASP A 445 -0.23 -15.38 -2.61
N GLU A 446 0.84 -14.74 -2.14
CA GLU A 446 2.19 -14.87 -2.68
C GLU A 446 2.72 -16.30 -2.54
N ARG A 447 3.51 -16.77 -3.50
CA ARG A 447 4.13 -18.11 -3.48
C ARG A 447 5.46 -18.06 -2.73
N ASP A 448 5.71 -19.07 -1.89
CA ASP A 448 6.98 -19.18 -1.14
C ASP A 448 8.21 -19.13 -2.06
N LYS A 449 8.12 -19.74 -3.25
CA LYS A 449 9.20 -19.73 -4.25
C LYS A 449 9.53 -18.31 -4.74
N ASP A 450 8.50 -17.53 -5.08
CA ASP A 450 8.68 -16.16 -5.56
C ASP A 450 9.23 -15.25 -4.47
N VAL A 451 8.74 -15.38 -3.25
CA VAL A 451 9.25 -14.62 -2.10
C VAL A 451 10.73 -14.95 -1.86
N ALA A 452 11.09 -16.23 -1.86
CA ALA A 452 12.46 -16.66 -1.62
C ALA A 452 13.42 -16.19 -2.73
N ASN A 453 13.00 -16.26 -4.01
CA ASN A 453 13.79 -15.76 -5.13
C ASN A 453 13.86 -14.23 -5.16
N GLY A 454 12.78 -13.53 -4.82
CA GLY A 454 12.76 -12.08 -4.71
C GLY A 454 13.72 -11.55 -3.64
N ILE A 455 13.81 -12.23 -2.48
CA ILE A 455 14.78 -11.88 -1.45
C ILE A 455 16.21 -12.08 -1.98
N ARG A 456 16.51 -13.22 -2.63
CA ARG A 456 17.85 -13.48 -3.19
C ARG A 456 18.23 -12.47 -4.25
N TYR A 457 17.33 -12.20 -5.19
CA TYR A 457 17.51 -11.21 -6.25
C TYR A 457 17.85 -9.83 -5.67
N ALA A 458 17.10 -9.37 -4.66
CA ALA A 458 17.36 -8.10 -4.01
C ALA A 458 18.77 -8.05 -3.39
N VAL A 459 19.16 -9.12 -2.67
CA VAL A 459 20.46 -9.24 -2.01
C VAL A 459 21.60 -9.25 -3.04
N GLU A 460 21.48 -10.08 -4.08
CA GLU A 460 22.49 -10.24 -5.13
C GLU A 460 22.70 -8.96 -5.94
N ASN A 461 21.64 -8.15 -6.11
CA ASN A 461 21.70 -6.83 -6.73
C ASN A 461 22.01 -5.67 -5.76
N GLY A 462 22.41 -5.98 -4.53
CA GLY A 462 23.02 -5.02 -3.60
C GLY A 462 22.03 -4.23 -2.74
N ALA A 463 20.77 -4.67 -2.64
CA ALA A 463 19.83 -4.09 -1.68
C ALA A 463 20.38 -4.17 -0.24
N LYS A 464 20.18 -3.11 0.53
CA LYS A 464 20.57 -3.03 1.95
C LYS A 464 19.38 -3.07 2.88
N VAL A 465 18.20 -2.79 2.35
CA VAL A 465 16.91 -2.93 3.03
C VAL A 465 15.94 -3.59 2.06
N ILE A 466 15.11 -4.51 2.56
CA ILE A 466 14.04 -5.16 1.82
C ILE A 466 12.74 -4.85 2.57
N ASN A 467 11.74 -4.31 1.88
CA ASN A 467 10.40 -4.14 2.42
C ASN A 467 9.46 -5.22 1.85
N MET A 468 8.75 -5.92 2.74
CA MET A 468 7.73 -6.92 2.40
C MET A 468 6.39 -6.52 3.05
N SER A 469 5.49 -5.96 2.25
CA SER A 469 4.19 -5.44 2.71
C SER A 469 3.03 -6.44 2.50
N PHE A 470 3.31 -7.73 2.64
CA PHE A 470 2.38 -8.85 2.43
C PHE A 470 2.54 -9.91 3.53
N GLY A 471 1.66 -10.91 3.56
CA GLY A 471 1.85 -12.06 4.41
C GLY A 471 0.63 -12.97 4.49
N LYS A 472 0.87 -14.21 4.90
CA LYS A 472 -0.10 -15.30 4.85
C LYS A 472 -0.05 -16.22 6.06
N ARG A 473 -0.95 -17.21 6.11
CA ARG A 473 -1.15 -18.13 7.25
C ARG A 473 -0.52 -19.50 7.08
N LEU A 474 -0.20 -19.87 5.84
CA LEU A 474 0.40 -21.15 5.50
C LEU A 474 1.64 -20.89 4.65
N SER A 475 2.63 -21.75 4.79
CA SER A 475 3.87 -21.70 4.02
C SER A 475 4.34 -23.15 3.84
N PRO A 476 3.90 -23.83 2.76
CA PRO A 476 4.26 -25.22 2.49
C PRO A 476 5.75 -25.44 2.24
N PHE A 477 6.47 -24.36 1.90
CA PHE A 477 7.90 -24.35 1.56
C PHE A 477 8.66 -23.32 2.40
N LYS A 478 8.32 -23.25 3.69
CA LYS A 478 8.92 -22.31 4.63
C LYS A 478 10.45 -22.43 4.71
N GLU A 479 11.01 -23.63 4.61
CA GLU A 479 12.46 -23.84 4.64
C GLU A 479 13.20 -23.00 3.57
N GLN A 480 12.61 -22.84 2.39
CA GLN A 480 13.20 -22.07 1.30
C GLN A 480 13.15 -20.57 1.55
N VAL A 481 12.07 -20.08 2.16
CA VAL A 481 11.95 -18.69 2.61
C VAL A 481 12.92 -18.43 3.77
N ASP A 482 13.05 -19.37 4.71
CA ASP A 482 14.01 -19.30 5.82
C ASP A 482 15.45 -19.25 5.32
N ALA A 483 15.78 -20.06 4.30
CA ALA A 483 17.09 -20.03 3.66
C ALA A 483 17.37 -18.69 2.95
N ALA A 484 16.36 -18.07 2.34
CA ALA A 484 16.52 -16.75 1.72
C ALA A 484 16.69 -15.63 2.78
N ILE A 485 15.97 -15.72 3.90
CA ILE A 485 16.14 -14.79 5.04
C ILE A 485 17.55 -14.91 5.64
N ARG A 486 18.06 -16.13 5.85
CA ARG A 486 19.44 -16.37 6.29
C ARG A 486 20.46 -15.81 5.31
N PHE A 487 20.25 -16.03 4.01
CA PHE A 487 21.12 -15.48 2.97
C PHE A 487 21.16 -13.94 3.03
N ALA A 488 20.02 -13.28 3.24
CA ALA A 488 19.96 -11.84 3.46
C ALA A 488 20.68 -11.40 4.75
N GLU A 489 20.61 -12.20 5.82
CA GLU A 489 21.31 -11.94 7.08
C GLU A 489 22.83 -12.00 6.90
N GLU A 490 23.32 -13.04 6.21
CA GLU A 490 24.75 -13.25 5.88
C GLU A 490 25.32 -12.15 4.99
N HIS A 491 24.48 -11.49 4.17
CA HIS A 491 24.86 -10.42 3.25
C HIS A 491 24.54 -9.01 3.79
N ASP A 492 24.29 -8.89 5.09
CA ASP A 492 24.06 -7.62 5.78
C ASP A 492 22.87 -6.84 5.18
N VAL A 493 21.74 -7.52 4.99
CA VAL A 493 20.49 -6.94 4.47
C VAL A 493 19.39 -7.00 5.51
N LEU A 494 18.79 -5.84 5.81
CA LEU A 494 17.66 -5.75 6.74
C LEU A 494 16.36 -6.06 6.00
N ILE A 495 15.54 -6.94 6.55
CA ILE A 495 14.19 -7.23 6.08
C ILE A 495 13.19 -6.54 7.01
N VAL A 496 12.30 -5.73 6.45
CA VAL A 496 11.20 -5.07 7.15
C VAL A 496 9.89 -5.66 6.65
N HIS A 497 9.08 -6.19 7.56
CA HIS A 497 7.89 -6.97 7.24
C HIS A 497 6.64 -6.42 7.93
N ALA A 498 5.53 -6.34 7.21
CA ALA A 498 4.25 -5.90 7.76
C ALA A 498 3.64 -6.98 8.68
N ALA A 499 3.15 -6.57 9.87
CA ALA A 499 2.51 -7.52 10.81
C ALA A 499 1.13 -8.04 10.33
N GLY A 500 0.55 -7.54 9.24
CA GLY A 500 -0.78 -7.94 8.77
C GLY A 500 -1.94 -7.20 9.46
N ASN A 501 -3.16 -7.41 8.94
CA ASN A 501 -4.31 -6.51 9.15
C ASN A 501 -5.58 -7.21 9.70
N ASN A 502 -5.44 -8.20 10.59
CA ASN A 502 -6.58 -8.96 11.13
C ASN A 502 -7.00 -8.57 12.56
N GLY A 503 -6.22 -7.76 13.27
CA GLY A 503 -6.46 -7.43 14.67
C GLY A 503 -6.19 -8.61 15.61
N GLU A 504 -5.22 -9.46 15.26
CA GLU A 504 -4.96 -10.73 15.92
C GLU A 504 -3.60 -10.76 16.64
N ASN A 505 -3.48 -11.64 17.63
CA ASN A 505 -2.22 -11.87 18.34
C ASN A 505 -1.34 -12.88 17.57
N TYR A 506 -0.22 -12.42 17.03
CA TYR A 506 0.74 -13.24 16.29
C TYR A 506 1.62 -14.10 17.19
N ASP A 507 1.66 -13.84 18.50
CA ASP A 507 2.30 -14.77 19.45
C ASP A 507 1.53 -16.11 19.52
N SER A 508 0.28 -16.15 19.04
CA SER A 508 -0.61 -17.33 19.13
C SER A 508 -1.05 -17.88 17.77
N LEU A 509 -0.68 -17.23 16.66
CA LEU A 509 -1.13 -17.60 15.32
C LEU A 509 0.03 -17.59 14.34
N PRO A 510 0.11 -18.56 13.41
CA PRO A 510 1.13 -18.57 12.39
C PRO A 510 0.97 -17.38 11.45
N ALA A 511 2.11 -16.81 11.05
CA ALA A 511 2.23 -15.74 10.08
C ALA A 511 3.54 -15.91 9.31
N TYR A 512 3.49 -15.73 8.00
CA TYR A 512 4.62 -15.92 7.11
C TYR A 512 4.75 -14.76 6.10
N PRO A 513 5.97 -14.38 5.70
CA PRO A 513 7.26 -14.81 6.24
C PRO A 513 7.42 -14.52 7.74
N SER A 514 8.28 -15.28 8.43
CA SER A 514 8.46 -15.17 9.89
C SER A 514 9.93 -15.02 10.23
N ALA A 515 10.24 -14.17 11.20
CA ALA A 515 11.58 -14.09 11.78
C ALA A 515 11.99 -15.38 12.50
N ARG A 516 11.03 -16.22 12.94
CA ARG A 516 11.34 -17.51 13.59
C ARG A 516 11.50 -18.59 12.53
N TYR A 517 12.70 -19.17 12.45
CA TYR A 517 13.02 -20.29 11.59
C TYR A 517 12.35 -21.59 12.05
N GLU A 518 12.27 -22.59 11.17
CA GLU A 518 11.72 -23.92 11.51
C GLU A 518 12.37 -24.56 12.73
N ASN A 519 13.69 -24.39 12.87
CA ASN A 519 14.49 -24.94 13.96
C ASN A 519 14.35 -24.14 15.28
N GLY A 520 13.49 -23.13 15.32
CA GLY A 520 13.21 -22.31 16.51
C GLY A 520 14.11 -21.09 16.70
N GLN A 521 15.24 -21.00 15.97
CA GLN A 521 16.11 -19.81 15.96
C GLN A 521 15.37 -18.60 15.38
N ILE A 522 15.83 -17.40 15.73
CA ILE A 522 15.23 -16.13 15.31
C ILE A 522 16.23 -15.36 14.47
N ALA A 523 15.84 -15.01 13.24
CA ALA A 523 16.58 -14.14 12.34
C ALA A 523 16.86 -12.78 13.00
N GLN A 524 18.12 -12.33 12.99
CA GLN A 524 18.49 -11.04 13.60
C GLN A 524 18.31 -9.86 12.64
N ASN A 525 18.01 -10.12 11.36
CA ASN A 525 17.83 -9.10 10.33
C ASN A 525 16.36 -8.88 9.93
N VAL A 526 15.38 -9.48 10.62
CA VAL A 526 13.94 -9.29 10.32
C VAL A 526 13.29 -8.39 11.36
N LEU A 527 12.64 -7.31 10.92
CA LEU A 527 11.89 -6.35 11.76
C LEU A 527 10.41 -6.37 11.37
N VAL A 528 9.54 -6.79 12.29
CA VAL A 528 8.08 -6.91 12.06
C VAL A 528 7.31 -5.70 12.59
N VAL A 529 6.52 -5.04 11.74
CA VAL A 529 5.95 -3.71 12.02
C VAL A 529 4.43 -3.73 12.17
N GLY A 530 3.94 -3.30 13.33
CA GLY A 530 2.53 -3.00 13.61
C GLY A 530 2.11 -1.60 13.11
N ASN A 531 0.80 -1.38 12.97
CA ASN A 531 0.22 -0.15 12.43
C ASN A 531 -0.31 0.76 13.55
N SER A 532 0.20 1.99 13.64
CA SER A 532 -0.35 3.05 14.48
C SER A 532 -1.18 4.08 13.71
N THR A 533 -2.08 4.73 14.45
CA THR A 533 -2.80 5.93 14.01
C THR A 533 -2.08 7.18 14.48
N TRP A 534 -2.58 8.35 14.09
CA TRP A 534 -2.02 9.65 14.48
C TRP A 534 -2.36 10.08 15.91
N ARG A 535 -3.30 9.39 16.58
CA ARG A 535 -3.81 9.76 17.90
C ARG A 535 -3.00 9.09 19.00
N ILE A 536 -2.54 9.87 19.97
CA ILE A 536 -1.95 9.34 21.21
C ILE A 536 -3.10 9.04 22.19
N GLY A 537 -3.34 7.76 22.49
CA GLY A 537 -4.41 7.34 23.39
C GLY A 537 -5.10 6.06 22.93
N ASN A 538 -6.41 5.94 23.17
CA ASN A 538 -7.16 4.69 23.01
C ASN A 538 -7.02 4.04 21.61
N ASP A 539 -7.01 4.84 20.55
CA ASP A 539 -6.90 4.36 19.16
C ASP A 539 -5.47 4.46 18.60
N LEU A 540 -4.45 4.53 19.46
CA LEU A 540 -3.05 4.60 19.02
C LEU A 540 -2.66 3.41 18.14
N PRO A 541 -2.82 2.14 18.54
CA PRO A 541 -2.72 1.03 17.60
C PRO A 541 -3.98 1.00 16.72
N SER A 542 -3.80 0.81 15.43
CA SER A 542 -4.93 0.60 14.53
C SER A 542 -5.68 -0.67 14.93
N ARG A 543 -7.02 -0.61 14.91
CA ARG A 543 -7.88 -1.75 15.28
C ARG A 543 -7.63 -2.99 14.42
N SER A 544 -7.17 -2.82 13.18
CA SER A 544 -6.84 -3.93 12.30
C SER A 544 -5.41 -4.43 12.46
N SER A 545 -4.52 -3.71 13.14
CA SER A 545 -3.13 -4.15 13.29
C SER A 545 -3.07 -5.47 14.04
N ASN A 546 -2.33 -6.44 13.51
CA ASN A 546 -1.89 -7.54 14.35
C ASN A 546 -0.83 -7.03 15.34
N TYR A 547 -0.66 -7.78 16.43
CA TYR A 547 0.21 -7.44 17.56
C TYR A 547 0.81 -8.72 18.13
N GLY A 548 1.81 -8.60 18.99
CA GLY A 548 2.44 -9.72 19.67
C GLY A 548 3.74 -9.27 20.32
N VAL A 549 3.88 -9.48 21.62
CA VAL A 549 5.05 -9.01 22.39
C VAL A 549 6.31 -9.79 21.99
N GLN A 550 6.16 -10.99 21.42
CA GLN A 550 7.27 -11.80 20.94
C GLN A 550 7.45 -11.70 19.42
N THR A 551 6.40 -11.45 18.64
CA THR A 551 6.48 -11.51 17.17
C THR A 551 6.48 -10.16 16.48
N VAL A 552 5.86 -9.12 17.06
CA VAL A 552 5.85 -7.76 16.49
C VAL A 552 6.92 -6.94 17.19
N ASP A 553 7.80 -6.32 16.43
CA ASP A 553 8.96 -5.61 16.94
C ASP A 553 8.57 -4.21 17.45
N LEU A 554 7.94 -3.41 16.61
CA LEU A 554 7.49 -2.05 16.95
C LEU A 554 6.24 -1.66 16.15
N PHE A 555 5.65 -0.51 16.48
CA PHE A 555 4.57 0.08 15.69
C PHE A 555 5.07 1.31 14.92
N ALA A 556 4.52 1.56 13.72
CA ALA A 556 4.80 2.76 12.95
C ALA A 556 3.53 3.33 12.28
N PRO A 557 3.53 4.62 11.90
CA PRO A 557 2.42 5.23 11.18
C PRO A 557 1.98 4.43 9.95
N GLY A 558 0.75 3.91 10.00
CA GLY A 558 0.18 3.11 8.91
C GLY A 558 -1.29 3.37 8.64
N THR A 559 -1.91 4.38 9.26
CA THR A 559 -3.34 4.68 9.08
C THR A 559 -3.53 6.06 8.44
N ALA A 560 -4.28 6.10 7.33
CA ALA A 560 -4.47 7.29 6.50
C ALA A 560 -3.15 7.92 6.03
N ILE A 561 -2.23 7.08 5.53
CA ILE A 561 -0.93 7.50 5.00
C ILE A 561 -1.09 7.86 3.53
N LEU A 562 -0.86 9.13 3.21
CA LEU A 562 -0.83 9.62 1.84
C LEU A 562 0.44 9.14 1.13
N SER A 563 0.29 8.61 -0.09
CA SER A 563 1.42 8.27 -0.95
C SER A 563 1.00 8.19 -2.42
N THR A 564 1.96 7.86 -3.29
CA THR A 564 1.85 7.71 -4.74
C THR A 564 0.96 6.54 -5.15
N LEU A 565 0.25 6.69 -6.26
CA LEU A 565 -0.57 5.69 -6.93
C LEU A 565 -0.31 5.74 -8.44
N PRO A 566 -0.56 4.66 -9.19
CA PRO A 566 -0.33 4.63 -10.63
C PRO A 566 -1.02 5.77 -11.39
N HIS A 567 -0.34 6.22 -12.45
CA HIS A 567 -0.74 7.32 -13.33
C HIS A 567 -0.67 8.71 -12.66
N ASN A 568 0.43 8.99 -11.96
CA ASN A 568 0.68 10.26 -11.26
C ASN A 568 -0.48 10.66 -10.34
N ARG A 569 -0.98 9.71 -9.54
CA ARG A 569 -2.06 9.95 -8.60
C ARG A 569 -1.57 9.77 -7.18
N TYR A 570 -2.36 10.26 -6.23
CA TYR A 570 -2.04 10.14 -4.81
C TYR A 570 -3.31 9.81 -4.05
N ALA A 571 -3.19 8.97 -3.02
CA ALA A 571 -4.29 8.72 -2.09
C ALA A 571 -3.76 8.26 -0.72
N SER A 572 -4.63 8.35 0.28
CA SER A 572 -4.37 7.80 1.61
C SER A 572 -4.79 6.34 1.67
N LEU A 573 -3.86 5.45 2.02
CA LEU A 573 -4.13 4.04 2.34
C LEU A 573 -3.92 3.77 3.84
N SER A 574 -4.43 2.65 4.32
CA SER A 574 -4.28 2.22 5.72
C SER A 574 -3.97 0.74 5.82
N GLY A 575 -2.97 0.40 6.62
CA GLY A 575 -2.54 -0.98 6.90
C GLY A 575 -1.13 -1.03 7.47
N THR A 576 -0.76 -2.18 8.02
CA THR A 576 0.65 -2.49 8.33
C THR A 576 1.53 -2.43 7.10
N SER A 577 0.95 -2.63 5.90
CA SER A 577 1.59 -2.40 4.61
C SER A 577 2.08 -0.97 4.37
N MET A 578 1.55 0.03 5.09
CA MET A 578 2.04 1.42 5.08
C MET A 578 3.00 1.71 6.25
N ALA A 579 2.88 0.98 7.35
CA ALA A 579 3.78 1.10 8.50
C ALA A 579 5.17 0.47 8.22
N SER A 580 5.19 -0.66 7.51
CA SER A 580 6.41 -1.33 7.07
C SER A 580 7.32 -0.41 6.23
N PRO A 581 6.85 0.22 5.14
CA PRO A 581 7.68 1.13 4.35
C PRO A 581 8.09 2.40 5.10
N MET A 582 7.28 2.88 6.05
CA MET A 582 7.70 3.98 6.95
C MET A 582 8.97 3.59 7.72
N THR A 583 9.01 2.35 8.23
CA THR A 583 10.15 1.79 8.95
C THR A 583 11.32 1.47 8.03
N ALA A 584 11.07 0.90 6.84
CA ALA A 584 12.11 0.67 5.83
C ALA A 584 12.77 1.97 5.38
N GLY A 585 11.99 3.04 5.23
CA GLY A 585 12.49 4.39 4.94
C GLY A 585 13.40 4.93 6.03
N VAL A 586 13.03 4.80 7.31
CA VAL A 586 13.93 5.22 8.40
C VAL A 586 15.19 4.34 8.44
N ALA A 587 15.07 3.03 8.26
CA ALA A 587 16.23 2.15 8.18
C ALA A 587 17.19 2.55 7.04
N ALA A 588 16.65 2.84 5.85
CA ALA A 588 17.44 3.29 4.71
C ALA A 588 18.08 4.66 4.94
N LEU A 589 17.37 5.61 5.57
CA LEU A 589 17.91 6.90 6.01
C LEU A 589 19.12 6.70 6.94
N LEU A 590 18.99 5.84 7.95
CA LEU A 590 20.09 5.55 8.88
C LEU A 590 21.29 4.94 8.14
N ARG A 591 21.07 3.94 7.27
CA ARG A 591 22.17 3.34 6.48
C ARG A 591 22.80 4.30 5.48
N SER A 592 22.04 5.28 5.00
CA SER A 592 22.52 6.28 4.05
C SER A 592 23.46 7.29 4.72
N TYR A 593 23.12 7.75 5.92
CA TYR A 593 23.94 8.72 6.67
C TYR A 593 25.01 8.07 7.57
N PHE A 594 24.85 6.79 7.89
CA PHE A 594 25.77 6.00 8.72
C PHE A 594 26.09 4.65 8.03
N PRO A 595 26.82 4.66 6.90
CA PRO A 595 26.98 3.49 6.03
C PRO A 595 27.75 2.31 6.65
N LYS A 596 28.40 2.51 7.80
CA LYS A 596 29.07 1.45 8.55
C LYS A 596 28.12 0.63 9.42
N LEU A 597 26.87 1.08 9.60
CA LEU A 597 25.89 0.33 10.38
C LEU A 597 25.46 -0.93 9.61
N THR A 598 25.58 -2.05 10.30
CA THR A 598 25.03 -3.34 9.86
C THR A 598 23.51 -3.37 9.97
N ALA A 599 22.85 -4.25 9.22
CA ALA A 599 21.41 -4.50 9.28
C ALA A 599 20.94 -4.81 10.71
N VAL A 600 21.69 -5.65 11.44
CA VAL A 600 21.39 -6.03 12.83
C VAL A 600 21.52 -4.82 13.77
N GLN A 601 22.54 -3.98 13.60
CA GLN A 601 22.68 -2.75 14.38
C GLN A 601 21.52 -1.78 14.12
N VAL A 602 21.17 -1.54 12.85
CA VAL A 602 20.04 -0.67 12.50
C VAL A 602 18.74 -1.17 13.13
N ARG A 603 18.45 -2.47 13.01
CA ARG A 603 17.29 -3.08 13.66
C ARG A 603 17.26 -2.80 15.17
N ASN A 604 18.39 -3.03 15.84
CA ASN A 604 18.49 -2.86 17.29
C ASN A 604 18.37 -1.38 17.71
N ILE A 605 18.92 -0.46 16.93
CA ILE A 605 18.78 0.99 17.15
C ILE A 605 17.31 1.38 17.06
N LEU A 606 16.62 1.03 15.97
CA LEU A 606 15.19 1.36 15.78
C LEU A 606 14.30 0.83 16.91
N MET A 607 14.63 -0.34 17.45
CA MET A 607 13.93 -0.94 18.58
C MET A 607 14.18 -0.16 19.88
N LYS A 608 15.45 0.11 20.20
CA LYS A 608 15.85 0.77 21.45
C LYS A 608 15.46 2.25 21.48
N SER A 609 15.47 2.92 20.33
CA SER A 609 15.17 4.34 20.21
C SER A 609 13.69 4.64 19.98
N SER A 610 12.81 3.62 20.04
CA SER A 610 11.38 3.80 19.82
C SER A 610 10.77 4.72 20.89
N TYR A 611 9.81 5.56 20.50
CA TYR A 611 9.06 6.41 21.42
C TYR A 611 8.01 5.58 22.16
N GLN A 612 8.12 5.51 23.49
CA GLN A 612 7.26 4.69 24.35
C GLN A 612 6.28 5.56 25.14
N PRO A 613 5.07 5.83 24.62
CA PRO A 613 4.06 6.55 25.39
C PRO A 613 3.51 5.68 26.52
N ASP A 614 3.42 6.22 27.73
CA ASP A 614 2.79 5.55 28.86
C ASP A 614 1.27 5.75 28.83
N VAL A 615 0.60 4.98 27.96
CA VAL A 615 -0.85 5.08 27.73
C VAL A 615 -1.51 3.71 27.68
N LEU A 616 -2.74 3.65 28.19
CA LEU A 616 -3.65 2.54 27.93
C LEU A 616 -4.30 2.73 26.56
N VAL A 617 -4.37 1.63 25.81
CA VAL A 617 -4.90 1.61 24.46
C VAL A 617 -5.93 0.50 24.32
N ARG A 618 -6.83 0.65 23.35
CA ARG A 618 -7.70 -0.45 22.96
C ARG A 618 -6.85 -1.57 22.35
N LYS A 619 -7.00 -2.78 22.87
CA LYS A 619 -6.39 -3.98 22.28
C LYS A 619 -6.87 -4.14 20.83
N PRO A 620 -5.98 -4.34 19.85
CA PRO A 620 -6.40 -4.51 18.47
C PRO A 620 -7.40 -5.67 18.29
N GLY A 621 -8.21 -5.57 17.24
CA GLY A 621 -9.29 -6.49 16.92
C GLY A 621 -10.67 -6.02 17.38
N ARG A 622 -11.52 -7.00 17.72
CA ARG A 622 -12.92 -6.76 18.10
C ARG A 622 -13.11 -6.51 19.59
N SER A 623 -12.09 -6.79 20.41
CA SER A 623 -12.14 -6.58 21.85
C SER A 623 -12.34 -5.09 22.19
N MET A 624 -13.00 -4.84 23.32
CA MET A 624 -13.08 -3.53 23.97
C MET A 624 -12.08 -3.41 25.14
N GLN A 625 -11.32 -4.47 25.42
CA GLN A 625 -10.32 -4.50 26.47
C GLN A 625 -9.24 -3.43 26.24
N GLN A 626 -8.90 -2.70 27.28
CA GLN A 626 -7.73 -1.82 27.30
C GLN A 626 -6.50 -2.56 27.83
N VAL A 627 -5.34 -2.27 27.24
CA VAL A 627 -4.04 -2.82 27.62
C VAL A 627 -2.98 -1.73 27.54
N PRO A 628 -1.86 -1.81 28.28
CA PRO A 628 -0.73 -0.89 28.09
C PRO A 628 -0.21 -1.00 26.66
N PHE A 629 0.04 0.12 25.97
CA PHE A 629 0.58 0.10 24.60
C PHE A 629 1.85 -0.73 24.50
N LYS A 630 2.73 -0.60 25.51
CA LYS A 630 3.98 -1.35 25.61
C LYS A 630 3.84 -2.88 25.59
N SER A 631 2.64 -3.42 25.85
CA SER A 631 2.38 -4.87 25.83
C SER A 631 2.06 -5.43 24.45
N LEU A 632 1.96 -4.59 23.42
CA LEU A 632 1.54 -4.99 22.07
C LEU A 632 2.70 -5.35 21.14
N SER A 633 3.94 -5.02 21.49
CA SER A 633 5.14 -5.27 20.69
C SER A 633 6.36 -5.43 21.58
N ARG A 634 7.45 -5.96 21.02
CA ARG A 634 8.70 -6.24 21.73
C ARG A 634 9.41 -4.96 22.21
N SER A 635 9.42 -3.89 21.41
CA SER A 635 9.95 -2.59 21.86
C SER A 635 8.97 -1.86 22.77
N GLY A 636 7.69 -2.19 22.68
CA GLY A 636 6.61 -1.47 23.35
C GLY A 636 6.43 -0.03 22.87
N GLY A 637 7.00 0.34 21.71
CA GLY A 637 7.10 1.73 21.26
C GLY A 637 6.75 1.96 19.79
N LEU A 638 6.67 3.24 19.45
CA LEU A 638 6.49 3.77 18.10
C LEU A 638 7.85 4.06 17.47
N LEU A 639 7.98 3.80 16.17
CA LEU A 639 9.12 4.21 15.37
C LEU A 639 9.43 5.71 15.58
N ASN A 640 10.69 6.05 15.86
CA ASN A 640 11.14 7.43 15.99
C ASN A 640 12.51 7.64 15.33
N ALA A 641 12.54 8.37 14.22
CA ALA A 641 13.74 8.63 13.44
C ALA A 641 14.71 9.58 14.17
N TYR A 642 14.18 10.58 14.88
CA TYR A 642 15.00 11.55 15.61
C TYR A 642 15.76 10.90 16.75
N GLU A 643 15.09 10.12 17.60
CA GLU A 643 15.75 9.41 18.71
C GLU A 643 16.75 8.36 18.18
N ALA A 644 16.48 7.73 17.02
CA ALA A 644 17.43 6.81 16.38
C ALA A 644 18.72 7.51 15.93
N VAL A 645 18.60 8.64 15.21
CA VAL A 645 19.76 9.44 14.80
C VAL A 645 20.52 9.95 16.01
N LYS A 646 19.81 10.48 17.01
CA LYS A 646 20.42 10.97 18.25
C LYS A 646 21.20 9.89 18.99
N MET A 647 20.66 8.67 19.08
CA MET A 647 21.33 7.51 19.69
C MET A 647 22.67 7.22 18.99
N ILE A 648 22.68 7.13 17.66
CA ILE A 648 23.89 6.88 16.86
C ILE A 648 24.94 7.97 17.06
N LEU A 649 24.51 9.24 17.09
CA LEU A 649 25.41 10.38 17.31
C LEU A 649 26.02 10.40 18.72
N SER A 650 25.33 9.82 19.71
CA SER A 650 25.77 9.82 21.10
C SER A 650 26.65 8.63 21.50
N GLU A 651 26.67 7.55 20.72
CA GLU A 651 27.41 6.32 21.04
C GLU A 651 28.76 6.25 20.29
N PRO A 652 29.89 6.29 21.01
CA PRO A 652 31.21 6.09 20.40
C PRO A 652 31.31 4.70 19.74
N GLY A 653 31.69 4.64 18.47
CA GLY A 653 31.86 3.40 17.71
C GLY A 653 30.72 3.05 16.73
N LEU A 654 29.62 3.82 16.72
CA LEU A 654 28.53 3.68 15.74
C LEU A 654 28.59 4.66 14.55
N HIS A 655 29.49 5.64 14.56
CA HIS A 655 29.64 6.65 13.49
C HIS A 655 31.08 6.77 12.98
#